data_AF-A0A1U7I6R4-F1
#
_entry.id   AF-A0A1U7I6R4-F1
#
_cell.length_a   1.000
_cell.length_b   1.000
_cell.length_c   1.000
_cell.angle_alpha   90.00
_cell.angle_beta   90.00
_cell.angle_gamma   90.00
#
_symmetry.space_group_name_H-M   'P 1'
#
loop_
_entity.id
_entity.type
_entity.pdbx_description
1 polymer ?
#
loop_
_entity_poly.entity_id
_entity_poly.type
_entity_poly.pdbx_seq_one_letter_code
_entity_poly.pdbx_strand_id
1 'polypeptide(L)'
;MLKDPDKDFVTVNKILGKQASIGFIPAEQLVPWMAIVIVSYIFTNGFFSLGMPWFFTTTFWLIISWWFLTGKKPHLFVDKFRFPPGSEWYNGNLSYLPPVPEKRPPALRTRFKDSQVRIKLKPKLAPNQQGGNSRLMPFQNYQNLLCLVTIKKDNREVSGYLLNEGSQYQVVFGFQTQGLHNLLYRQEVSNAASALEEGLKDIPSGEKLVFHTSCYSNDSIRQQQLNEQVETCHLKPISLLIRNEQKRVQELTLTGTRQVWNQTIFCTWTFNAQSGSKSNDPLSKFINGILNTASSIASQFTGNDRIYKERFYKQLLLQSFEQGYLSWEILLNTKIGLEIQPLNAEQLWSYLWKKFNNTPASPIPQLLTLSETASDYKLTETINSYKHACTILIEGQHGRSSCPEHKQDKSRIWLNGRNTECGVLTMEESPGGWINTREQLKWLWKVMSSTYVHDTEAVVEISAASNFFIQDNLARQAKQSKTARKLALEKGQGRDVGAEVKQEESFDAQKKMYKGAKALHAAVVFLVYRPTPEQLNQACQMLTNSFGSAKVIRERNIAWLVWLETLPITLGWLLHSSSLINERRLTFDTETVAGVLPLTAVRDIDPIGVEFITKGGKPVCVDLMHEQTSRAVITGESGSGKSVLGWRFALDALAANIPVVGMDISSGSGSTFETAIALLGDDGAYYDITKGSSNLLEIPDLRRFDKQERSRRLDQWKEFIRKSLTIISMGKVNDPKLAQRVDAILLLTLKKFLEDPEIIERYNAAFEKGWKSNEWQEIPTLKDLLKFCTKEQLNLQNFTDLDRIAINQIITQCNALLASPLGKAIARPSTFSPAPAIKFFALSGLSNEQDQYLMAMNAHAACIRNALSHPKSLFIGDELSILFKKDGFAEVVGELCAVGRKNGISVLLLSQDIDSICDCSAGTMILQNMVYRITGRLTSNAVNSWVKRLGYPSEIIAQNATEAFLPKATELCSNWLIEKGGRFWQTQFYPGEMVLASVANNQTELMARARVMAQYPDTLKGRLLALKQFTSEYVQAIKEGHSLANIGKNSISNIQHKQHPTLIAS
;
A
#
# COMPACT_ATOMS: atom_id res chain seq x y z
N MET A 1 35.02 -11.00 7.63
CA MET A 1 33.80 -11.45 8.30
C MET A 1 32.63 -10.79 7.59
N LEU A 2 31.70 -11.58 7.05
CA LEU A 2 30.43 -11.07 6.54
C LEU A 2 29.66 -10.51 7.73
N LYS A 3 29.19 -9.25 7.66
CA LYS A 3 28.40 -8.64 8.72
C LYS A 3 27.09 -9.42 8.89
N ASP A 4 26.71 -9.72 10.12
CA ASP A 4 25.40 -10.28 10.43
C ASP A 4 24.33 -9.17 10.31
N PRO A 5 23.44 -9.21 9.30
CA PRO A 5 22.46 -8.14 9.04
C PRO A 5 21.45 -7.94 10.18
N ASP A 6 21.36 -8.88 11.12
CA ASP A 6 20.42 -8.85 12.24
C ASP A 6 21.09 -8.54 13.60
N LYS A 7 22.43 -8.52 13.67
CA LYS A 7 23.17 -8.32 14.94
C LYS A 7 24.21 -7.21 14.92
N ASP A 8 24.82 -6.95 13.76
CA ASP A 8 25.98 -6.06 13.70
C ASP A 8 25.57 -4.59 13.59
N PHE A 9 26.01 -3.80 14.57
CA PHE A 9 25.73 -2.37 14.62
C PHE A 9 26.30 -1.62 13.39
N VAL A 10 25.50 -0.72 12.84
CA VAL A 10 25.88 0.13 11.70
C VAL A 10 26.13 1.55 12.21
N THR A 11 27.41 1.93 12.35
CA THR A 11 27.82 3.24 12.87
C THR A 11 27.86 4.30 11.76
N VAL A 12 27.28 5.47 12.02
CA VAL A 12 27.39 6.64 11.14
C VAL A 12 28.62 7.45 11.49
N ASN A 13 29.53 7.63 10.53
CA ASN A 13 30.71 8.45 10.74
C ASN A 13 30.38 9.95 10.59
N LYS A 14 30.11 10.61 11.72
CA LYS A 14 29.73 12.04 11.77
C LYS A 14 30.86 13.00 11.41
N ILE A 15 32.09 12.51 11.23
CA ILE A 15 33.25 13.34 10.90
C ILE A 15 33.34 13.66 9.41
N LEU A 16 32.74 12.84 8.54
CA LEU A 16 32.75 13.00 7.07
C LEU A 16 32.27 14.37 6.59
N GLY A 17 31.26 14.94 7.26
CA GLY A 17 30.70 16.25 6.91
C GLY A 17 31.31 17.43 7.66
N LYS A 18 32.25 17.21 8.58
CA LYS A 18 32.85 18.29 9.37
C LYS A 18 34.01 18.91 8.60
N GLN A 19 34.02 20.24 8.50
CA GLN A 19 35.17 20.97 7.96
C GLN A 19 36.24 21.15 9.04
N ALA A 20 37.52 21.05 8.66
CA ALA A 20 38.63 21.32 9.58
C ALA A 20 38.68 22.82 9.90
N SER A 21 38.76 23.19 11.19
CA SER A 21 38.95 24.60 11.59
C SER A 21 40.36 25.06 11.25
N ILE A 22 40.57 26.36 11.04
CA ILE A 22 41.93 26.95 10.92
C ILE A 22 42.27 27.55 12.29
N GLY A 23 43.08 26.85 13.08
CA GLY A 23 43.34 27.24 14.47
C GLY A 23 42.05 27.25 15.30
N PHE A 24 41.74 28.39 15.92
CA PHE A 24 40.52 28.61 16.71
C PHE A 24 39.30 29.04 15.87
N ILE A 25 39.46 29.23 14.55
CA ILE A 25 38.43 29.81 13.68
C ILE A 25 37.65 28.69 12.97
N PRO A 26 36.32 28.58 13.17
CA PRO A 26 35.49 27.64 12.42
C PRO A 26 35.51 27.94 10.92
N ALA A 27 35.57 26.91 10.06
CA ALA A 27 35.65 27.09 8.61
C ALA A 27 34.43 27.87 8.04
N GLU A 28 33.24 27.65 8.58
CA GLU A 28 32.00 28.35 8.19
C GLU A 28 32.02 29.86 8.47
N GLN A 29 32.98 30.35 9.27
CA GLN A 29 33.13 31.75 9.61
C GLN A 29 34.12 32.49 8.70
N LEU A 30 34.94 31.77 7.91
CA LEU A 30 35.98 32.37 7.07
C LEU A 30 35.41 33.32 6.02
N VAL A 31 34.36 32.89 5.30
CA VAL A 31 33.74 33.73 4.25
C VAL A 31 33.09 34.99 4.84
N PRO A 32 32.26 34.90 5.90
CA PRO A 32 31.76 36.09 6.59
C PRO A 32 32.88 37.00 7.10
N TRP A 33 33.95 36.46 7.68
CA TRP A 33 35.05 37.27 8.21
C TRP A 33 35.81 37.98 7.09
N MET A 34 36.05 37.33 5.94
CA MET A 34 36.62 38.01 4.77
C MET A 34 35.71 39.12 4.26
N ALA A 35 34.40 38.90 4.22
CA ALA A 35 33.45 39.94 3.83
C ALA A 35 33.49 41.12 4.81
N ILE A 36 33.53 40.86 6.12
CA ILE A 36 33.69 41.89 7.16
C ILE A 36 34.99 42.67 6.94
N VAL A 37 36.12 41.99 6.73
CA VAL A 37 37.42 42.61 6.45
C VAL A 37 37.34 43.54 5.24
N ILE A 38 36.75 43.07 4.13
CA ILE A 38 36.60 43.88 2.90
C ILE A 38 35.72 45.10 3.15
N VAL A 39 34.56 44.92 3.78
CA VAL A 39 33.62 46.00 4.08
C VAL A 39 34.23 47.01 5.04
N SER A 40 34.90 46.55 6.11
CA SER A 40 35.61 47.41 7.05
C SER A 40 36.69 48.23 6.36
N TYR A 41 37.48 47.62 5.45
CA TYR A 41 38.50 48.34 4.69
C TYR A 41 37.89 49.44 3.81
N ILE A 42 36.81 49.13 3.10
CA ILE A 42 36.09 50.09 2.25
C ILE A 42 35.58 51.27 3.08
N PHE A 43 34.97 51.01 4.24
CA PHE A 43 34.44 52.07 5.09
C PHE A 43 35.55 52.92 5.74
N THR A 44 36.53 52.29 6.39
CA THR A 44 37.53 53.04 7.16
C THR A 44 38.56 53.73 6.28
N ASN A 45 39.09 53.05 5.25
CA ASN A 45 40.16 53.57 4.41
C ASN A 45 39.65 54.13 3.07
N GLY A 46 38.53 53.65 2.55
CA GLY A 46 37.94 54.14 1.30
C GLY A 46 37.06 55.37 1.50
N PHE A 47 36.11 55.31 2.45
CA PHE A 47 35.08 56.34 2.61
C PHE A 47 35.46 57.44 3.62
N PHE A 48 36.02 57.05 4.77
CA PHE A 48 36.29 57.97 5.87
C PHE A 48 37.77 58.34 6.05
N SER A 49 38.68 57.70 5.32
CA SER A 49 40.15 57.94 5.39
C SER A 49 40.73 57.94 6.82
N LEU A 50 40.18 57.11 7.70
CA LEU A 50 40.50 57.07 9.14
C LEU A 50 41.85 56.40 9.43
N GLY A 51 42.43 55.71 8.45
CA GLY A 51 43.73 55.04 8.56
C GLY A 51 43.67 53.61 9.12
N MET A 52 44.80 52.92 9.02
CA MET A 52 44.93 51.48 9.36
C MET A 52 44.60 51.11 10.81
N PRO A 53 44.86 51.94 11.84
CA PRO A 53 44.46 51.58 13.21
C PRO A 53 42.96 51.38 13.34
N TRP A 54 42.14 52.32 12.84
CA TRP A 54 40.67 52.22 12.87
C TRP A 54 40.16 51.03 12.06
N PHE A 55 40.77 50.73 10.92
CA PHE A 55 40.48 49.52 10.16
C PHE A 55 40.60 48.25 11.02
N PHE A 56 41.73 48.05 11.71
CA PHE A 56 41.95 46.86 12.51
C PHE A 56 40.98 46.79 13.70
N THR A 57 40.75 47.90 14.40
CA THR A 57 39.83 47.93 15.55
C THR A 57 38.39 47.63 15.15
N THR A 58 37.89 48.25 14.06
CA THR A 58 36.53 48.03 13.55
C THR A 58 36.36 46.61 13.02
N THR A 59 37.34 46.11 12.27
CA THR A 59 37.31 44.74 11.73
C THR A 59 37.27 43.71 12.85
N PHE A 60 38.14 43.85 13.86
CA PHE A 60 38.20 42.95 15.01
C PHE A 60 36.89 42.97 15.81
N TRP A 61 36.34 44.17 16.07
CA TRP A 61 35.07 44.32 16.78
C TRP A 61 33.90 43.67 16.02
N LEU A 62 33.81 43.85 14.70
CA LEU A 62 32.77 43.25 13.87
C LEU A 62 32.90 41.72 13.78
N ILE A 63 34.14 41.20 13.67
CA ILE A 63 34.41 39.76 13.67
C ILE A 63 33.96 39.11 14.98
N ILE A 64 34.32 39.69 16.12
CA ILE A 64 33.91 39.17 17.44
C ILE A 64 32.40 39.24 17.59
N SER A 65 31.79 40.38 17.25
CA SER A 65 30.34 40.57 17.35
C SER A 65 29.59 39.56 16.48
N TRP A 66 30.04 39.37 15.23
CA TRP A 66 29.49 38.37 14.33
C TRP A 66 29.64 36.94 14.87
N TRP A 67 30.82 36.60 15.39
CA TRP A 67 31.07 35.26 15.92
C TRP A 67 30.20 34.95 17.14
N PHE A 68 30.01 35.93 18.04
CA PHE A 68 29.14 35.78 19.21
C PHE A 68 27.66 35.61 18.81
N LEU A 69 27.21 36.32 17.76
CA LEU A 69 25.83 36.25 17.25
C LEU A 69 25.53 34.97 16.47
N THR A 70 26.47 34.49 15.66
CA THR A 70 26.24 33.38 14.72
C THR A 70 26.69 32.01 15.25
N GLY A 71 27.63 31.98 16.20
CA GLY A 71 28.11 30.77 16.82
C GLY A 71 28.63 29.73 15.81
N LYS A 72 28.16 28.49 15.95
CA LYS A 72 28.59 27.33 15.14
C LYS A 72 27.72 27.07 13.90
N LYS A 73 26.57 27.74 13.76
CA LYS A 73 25.61 27.53 12.66
C LYS A 73 25.12 28.89 12.13
N PRO A 74 25.89 29.57 11.26
CA PRO A 74 25.59 30.95 10.84
C PRO A 74 24.22 31.12 10.15
N HIS A 75 23.75 30.09 9.43
CA HIS A 75 22.46 30.15 8.72
C HIS A 75 21.27 30.40 9.68
N LEU A 76 21.30 29.88 10.91
CA LEU A 76 20.23 30.10 11.90
C LEU A 76 20.03 31.58 12.24
N PHE A 77 21.09 32.38 12.12
CA PHE A 77 21.02 33.83 12.30
C PHE A 77 20.64 34.52 10.98
N VAL A 78 21.32 34.19 9.88
CA VAL A 78 21.11 34.87 8.59
C VAL A 78 19.72 34.64 8.01
N ASP A 79 19.15 33.45 8.18
CA ASP A 79 17.84 33.13 7.64
C ASP A 79 16.72 33.91 8.35
N LYS A 80 16.92 34.36 9.59
CA LYS A 80 15.95 35.24 10.28
C LYS A 80 15.70 36.55 9.54
N PHE A 81 16.71 37.06 8.83
CA PHE A 81 16.62 38.30 8.06
C PHE A 81 16.09 38.10 6.65
N ARG A 82 15.86 36.85 6.23
CA ARG A 82 15.18 36.58 4.97
C ARG A 82 13.68 36.71 5.18
N PHE A 83 13.07 37.56 4.38
CA PHE A 83 11.63 37.73 4.36
C PHE A 83 11.04 36.95 3.17
N PRO A 84 9.81 36.44 3.31
CA PRO A 84 9.07 35.94 2.17
C PRO A 84 9.01 37.00 1.05
N PRO A 85 8.92 36.56 -0.21
CA PRO A 85 8.98 37.46 -1.35
C PRO A 85 7.75 38.38 -1.46
N GLY A 86 7.95 39.68 -1.20
CA GLY A 86 6.87 40.67 -1.28
C GLY A 86 5.88 40.54 -0.13
N SER A 87 4.66 41.06 -0.33
CA SER A 87 3.58 40.94 0.65
C SER A 87 2.86 39.59 0.56
N GLU A 88 2.69 39.06 -0.66
CA GLU A 88 2.13 37.74 -0.94
C GLU A 88 2.46 37.29 -2.37
N TRP A 89 2.35 35.99 -2.63
CA TRP A 89 2.32 35.46 -3.98
C TRP A 89 0.97 35.70 -4.69
N TYR A 90 1.00 35.79 -6.01
CA TYR A 90 -0.21 35.78 -6.82
C TYR A 90 0.00 35.07 -8.16
N ASN A 91 -1.11 34.67 -8.78
CA ASN A 91 -1.07 34.15 -10.14
C ASN A 91 -0.90 35.30 -11.15
N GLY A 92 0.28 35.37 -11.77
CA GLY A 92 0.63 36.39 -12.75
C GLY A 92 0.07 36.16 -14.16
N ASN A 93 -0.73 35.12 -14.39
CA ASN A 93 -1.27 34.73 -15.71
C ASN A 93 -0.17 34.64 -16.79
N LEU A 94 0.93 33.96 -16.46
CA LEU A 94 2.04 33.75 -17.40
C LEU A 94 1.55 33.00 -18.65
N SER A 95 1.75 33.60 -19.83
CA SER A 95 1.54 32.96 -21.12
C SER A 95 2.65 31.95 -21.41
N TYR A 96 2.29 30.83 -22.00
CA TYR A 96 3.24 29.84 -22.46
C TYR A 96 4.07 30.40 -23.63
N LEU A 97 5.38 30.19 -23.58
CA LEU A 97 6.30 30.56 -24.64
C LEU A 97 6.87 29.28 -25.28
N PRO A 98 6.33 28.84 -26.44
CA PRO A 98 6.81 27.66 -27.14
C PRO A 98 8.34 27.62 -27.31
N PRO A 99 8.99 26.51 -26.93
CA PRO A 99 10.40 26.26 -27.20
C PRO A 99 10.71 26.29 -28.70
N VAL A 100 9.74 25.85 -29.52
CA VAL A 100 9.80 25.93 -30.98
C VAL A 100 9.17 27.25 -31.46
N PRO A 101 9.94 28.21 -31.98
CA PRO A 101 9.41 29.53 -32.34
C PRO A 101 8.26 29.51 -33.35
N GLU A 102 8.23 28.52 -34.25
CA GLU A 102 7.19 28.34 -35.27
C GLU A 102 5.79 28.08 -34.72
N LYS A 103 5.68 27.69 -33.45
CA LYS A 103 4.39 27.46 -32.77
C LYS A 103 3.99 28.61 -31.87
N ARG A 104 4.81 29.66 -31.77
CA ARG A 104 4.47 30.87 -31.02
C ARG A 104 3.33 31.62 -31.71
N PRO A 105 2.31 32.08 -30.98
CA PRO A 105 1.33 33.03 -31.49
C PRO A 105 2.00 34.28 -32.08
N PRO A 106 1.46 34.91 -33.14
CA PRO A 106 2.05 36.10 -33.77
C PRO A 106 2.36 37.23 -32.76
N ALA A 107 1.47 37.45 -31.79
CA ALA A 107 1.62 38.46 -30.74
C ALA A 107 2.81 38.19 -29.78
N LEU A 108 3.19 36.93 -29.57
CA LEU A 108 4.35 36.57 -28.74
C LEU A 108 5.65 36.63 -29.54
N ARG A 109 5.61 36.35 -30.86
CA ARG A 109 6.79 36.44 -31.75
C ARG A 109 7.32 37.86 -31.88
N THR A 110 6.43 38.86 -31.95
CA THR A 110 6.84 40.27 -32.05
C THR A 110 7.38 40.81 -30.73
N ARG A 111 6.94 40.25 -29.59
CA ARG A 111 7.23 40.76 -28.25
C ARG A 111 8.48 40.17 -27.60
N PHE A 112 8.84 38.94 -27.94
CA PHE A 112 9.95 38.22 -27.32
C PHE A 112 10.94 37.70 -28.36
N LYS A 113 12.24 37.86 -28.08
CA LYS A 113 13.30 37.34 -28.95
C LYS A 113 13.20 35.81 -29.05
N ASP A 114 13.61 35.24 -30.18
CA ASP A 114 13.62 33.80 -30.36
C ASP A 114 14.50 33.11 -29.31
N SER A 115 15.65 33.70 -28.96
CA SER A 115 16.55 33.21 -27.91
C SER A 115 15.93 33.16 -26.51
N GLN A 116 14.90 33.98 -26.23
CA GLN A 116 14.23 33.98 -24.95
C GLN A 116 13.27 32.79 -24.85
N VAL A 117 13.41 32.01 -23.78
CA VAL A 117 12.59 30.81 -23.51
C VAL A 117 11.81 30.90 -22.19
N ARG A 118 12.16 31.86 -21.32
CA ARG A 118 11.47 32.11 -20.05
C ARG A 118 11.15 33.61 -19.88
N ILE A 119 9.97 33.89 -19.35
CA ILE A 119 9.49 35.26 -19.11
C ILE A 119 9.45 35.49 -17.60
N LYS A 120 10.14 36.53 -17.12
CA LYS A 120 10.01 37.01 -15.73
C LYS A 120 8.93 38.08 -15.67
N LEU A 121 7.90 37.84 -14.86
CA LEU A 121 6.78 38.76 -14.68
C LEU A 121 7.15 39.87 -13.68
N LYS A 122 6.64 41.09 -13.93
CA LYS A 122 6.84 42.22 -13.01
C LYS A 122 5.96 42.06 -11.77
N PRO A 123 6.41 42.50 -10.57
CA PRO A 123 5.57 42.56 -9.38
C PRO A 123 4.35 43.46 -9.58
N LYS A 124 3.23 43.13 -8.94
CA LYS A 124 2.00 43.96 -8.95
C LYS A 124 1.92 44.75 -7.64
N LEU A 125 1.64 46.05 -7.75
CA LEU A 125 1.30 46.89 -6.60
C LEU A 125 -0.22 46.89 -6.44
N ALA A 126 -0.73 46.52 -5.26
CA ALA A 126 -2.15 46.50 -4.94
C ALA A 126 -2.41 47.38 -3.71
N PRO A 127 -3.49 48.17 -3.65
CA PRO A 127 -3.81 48.96 -2.47
C PRO A 127 -4.06 48.06 -1.26
N ASN A 128 -3.50 48.43 -0.12
CA ASN A 128 -3.63 47.71 1.15
C ASN A 128 -4.75 48.34 2.00
N GLN A 129 -5.22 47.61 3.03
CA GLN A 129 -6.29 48.09 3.93
C GLN A 129 -5.86 49.26 4.83
N GLN A 130 -4.57 49.57 4.90
CA GLN A 130 -3.97 50.61 5.76
C GLN A 130 -3.61 51.90 4.98
N GLY A 131 -4.09 52.07 3.74
CA GLY A 131 -3.88 53.29 2.95
C GLY A 131 -2.55 53.39 2.15
N GLY A 132 -1.86 52.27 1.92
CA GLY A 132 -0.63 52.15 1.12
C GLY A 132 -0.69 51.08 0.02
N ASN A 133 0.45 50.73 -0.61
CA ASN A 133 0.52 49.70 -1.66
C ASN A 133 1.28 48.44 -1.19
N SER A 134 0.62 47.28 -1.25
CA SER A 134 1.18 45.95 -1.09
C SER A 134 1.85 45.46 -2.39
N ARG A 135 3.08 44.95 -2.29
CA ARG A 135 3.86 44.43 -3.43
C ARG A 135 3.66 42.91 -3.56
N LEU A 136 2.82 42.49 -4.50
CA LEU A 136 2.55 41.08 -4.81
C LEU A 136 3.57 40.54 -5.81
N MET A 137 4.08 39.34 -5.55
CA MET A 137 5.11 38.68 -6.36
C MET A 137 4.50 37.53 -7.19
N PRO A 138 4.75 37.45 -8.51
CA PRO A 138 4.25 36.35 -9.33
C PRO A 138 4.88 35.01 -8.92
N PHE A 139 4.06 34.03 -8.55
CA PHE A 139 4.56 32.70 -8.13
C PHE A 139 5.40 32.03 -9.23
N GLN A 140 5.01 32.22 -10.50
CA GLN A 140 5.69 31.64 -11.66
C GLN A 140 7.18 32.04 -11.76
N ASN A 141 7.59 33.16 -11.17
CA ASN A 141 8.99 33.59 -11.17
C ASN A 141 9.90 32.67 -10.33
N TYR A 142 9.32 31.87 -9.43
CA TYR A 142 10.03 30.97 -8.52
C TYR A 142 10.11 29.53 -9.02
N GLN A 143 9.57 29.23 -10.21
CA GLN A 143 9.55 27.90 -10.82
C GLN A 143 10.37 27.88 -12.11
N ASN A 144 11.11 26.80 -12.38
CA ASN A 144 11.99 26.69 -13.54
C ASN A 144 11.40 25.90 -14.72
N LEU A 145 10.18 25.38 -14.58
CA LEU A 145 9.50 24.59 -15.62
C LEU A 145 9.33 25.39 -16.92
N LEU A 146 9.71 24.78 -18.04
CA LEU A 146 9.34 25.22 -19.39
C LEU A 146 8.08 24.48 -19.87
N CYS A 147 8.13 23.15 -19.92
CA CYS A 147 7.02 22.28 -20.30
C CYS A 147 7.31 20.83 -19.91
N LEU A 148 6.32 19.95 -20.06
CA LEU A 148 6.53 18.51 -20.00
C LEU A 148 7.13 18.04 -21.34
N VAL A 149 7.99 17.03 -21.27
CA VAL A 149 8.58 16.39 -22.44
C VAL A 149 8.22 14.90 -22.49
N THR A 150 8.16 14.33 -23.69
CA THR A 150 8.06 12.88 -23.91
C THR A 150 8.99 12.47 -25.04
N ILE A 151 9.71 11.37 -24.86
CA ILE A 151 10.70 10.85 -25.78
C ILE A 151 10.25 9.42 -26.13
N LYS A 152 9.97 9.19 -27.41
CA LYS A 152 9.59 7.90 -27.97
C LYS A 152 10.73 7.40 -28.86
N LYS A 153 11.52 6.46 -28.36
CA LYS A 153 12.72 5.90 -29.01
C LYS A 153 12.85 4.42 -28.61
N ASP A 154 13.27 3.56 -29.53
CA ASP A 154 13.54 2.13 -29.26
C ASP A 154 12.33 1.37 -28.67
N ASN A 155 11.11 1.66 -29.14
CA ASN A 155 9.83 1.18 -28.56
C ASN A 155 9.62 1.53 -27.07
N ARG A 156 10.36 2.50 -26.54
CA ARG A 156 10.19 3.02 -25.19
C ARG A 156 9.56 4.41 -25.24
N GLU A 157 8.73 4.70 -24.25
CA GLU A 157 8.13 6.02 -24.05
C GLU A 157 8.49 6.53 -22.66
N VAL A 158 9.22 7.65 -22.62
CA VAL A 158 9.75 8.23 -21.38
C VAL A 158 9.35 9.69 -21.31
N SER A 159 8.85 10.12 -20.15
CA SER A 159 8.46 11.51 -19.94
C SER A 159 9.27 12.18 -18.83
N GLY A 160 9.31 13.51 -18.84
CA GLY A 160 10.02 14.29 -17.83
C GLY A 160 9.61 15.75 -17.79
N TYR A 161 10.11 16.48 -16.79
CA TYR A 161 10.01 17.94 -16.74
C TYR A 161 11.24 18.58 -17.39
N LEU A 162 11.04 19.48 -18.34
CA LEU A 162 12.12 20.28 -18.91
C LEU A 162 12.22 21.62 -18.17
N LEU A 163 13.34 21.85 -17.51
CA LEU A 163 13.62 23.05 -16.72
C LEU A 163 14.68 23.93 -17.38
N ASN A 164 14.62 25.24 -17.14
CA ASN A 164 15.65 26.17 -17.60
C ASN A 164 15.92 27.33 -16.62
N GLU A 165 17.21 27.67 -16.52
CA GLU A 165 17.70 28.89 -15.88
C GLU A 165 18.94 29.41 -16.62
N GLY A 166 18.75 30.50 -17.37
CA GLY A 166 19.81 31.06 -18.19
C GLY A 166 20.31 30.05 -19.24
N SER A 167 21.59 29.71 -19.17
CA SER A 167 22.25 28.73 -20.06
C SER A 167 22.15 27.28 -19.61
N GLN A 168 21.54 27.02 -18.45
CA GLN A 168 21.39 25.67 -17.91
C GLN A 168 20.02 25.10 -18.27
N TYR A 169 20.01 23.89 -18.80
CA TYR A 169 18.83 23.08 -19.05
C TYR A 169 18.91 21.81 -18.21
N GLN A 170 17.79 21.36 -17.66
CA GLN A 170 17.73 20.12 -16.93
C GLN A 170 16.47 19.35 -17.32
N VAL A 171 16.61 18.04 -17.50
CA VAL A 171 15.48 17.13 -17.64
C VAL A 171 15.36 16.34 -16.35
N VAL A 172 14.16 16.34 -15.77
CA VAL A 172 13.85 15.61 -14.53
C VAL A 172 12.94 14.43 -14.89
N PHE A 173 13.47 13.22 -14.79
CA PHE A 173 12.74 11.98 -15.03
C PHE A 173 12.13 11.49 -13.73
N GLY A 174 10.87 11.03 -13.79
CA GLY A 174 10.18 10.44 -12.64
C GLY A 174 10.01 8.94 -12.80
N PHE A 175 10.25 8.20 -11.73
CA PHE A 175 10.07 6.75 -11.65
C PHE A 175 9.16 6.41 -10.48
N GLN A 176 8.14 5.59 -10.70
CA GLN A 176 7.39 4.97 -9.61
C GLN A 176 8.16 3.75 -9.11
N THR A 177 8.16 3.54 -7.79
CA THR A 177 8.72 2.32 -7.19
C THR A 177 7.80 1.79 -6.10
N GLN A 178 7.84 0.48 -5.90
CA GLN A 178 7.21 -0.18 -4.74
C GLN A 178 8.17 -0.32 -3.55
N GLY A 179 9.45 0.03 -3.76
CA GLY A 179 10.49 -0.10 -2.77
C GLY A 179 10.73 -1.54 -2.31
N LEU A 180 11.45 -1.64 -1.20
CA LEU A 180 11.67 -2.86 -0.46
C LEU A 180 10.46 -3.14 0.43
N HIS A 181 10.03 -4.39 0.46
CA HIS A 181 8.94 -4.78 1.35
C HIS A 181 9.33 -4.58 2.83
N ASN A 182 8.40 -4.18 3.69
CA ASN A 182 8.69 -3.92 5.10
C ASN A 182 9.04 -5.16 5.93
N LEU A 183 8.79 -6.38 5.45
CA LEU A 183 9.20 -7.64 6.08
C LEU A 183 10.09 -8.45 5.12
N LEU A 184 11.38 -8.09 5.05
CA LEU A 184 12.40 -8.79 4.26
C LEU A 184 12.93 -10.04 4.96
N TYR A 185 13.33 -11.07 4.21
CA TYR A 185 14.14 -12.15 4.75
C TYR A 185 15.58 -11.73 4.99
N ARG A 186 16.32 -12.50 5.79
CA ARG A 186 17.72 -12.23 6.11
C ARG A 186 18.59 -12.03 4.86
N GLN A 187 18.46 -12.93 3.87
CA GLN A 187 19.22 -12.82 2.63
C GLN A 187 18.83 -11.58 1.81
N GLU A 188 17.54 -11.23 1.79
CA GLU A 188 17.07 -10.03 1.08
C GLU A 188 17.62 -8.75 1.73
N VAL A 189 17.73 -8.68 3.06
CA VAL A 189 18.35 -7.56 3.76
C VAL A 189 19.82 -7.41 3.34
N SER A 190 20.59 -8.50 3.38
CA SER A 190 22.00 -8.47 2.97
C SER A 190 22.17 -8.07 1.51
N ASN A 191 21.40 -8.69 0.60
CA ASN A 191 21.48 -8.40 -0.83
C ASN A 191 21.10 -6.94 -1.13
N ALA A 192 20.01 -6.44 -0.53
CA ALA A 192 19.57 -5.07 -0.74
C ALA A 192 20.60 -4.06 -0.21
N ALA A 193 21.16 -4.29 0.98
CA ALA A 193 22.17 -3.40 1.55
C ALA A 193 23.44 -3.35 0.69
N SER A 194 23.94 -4.49 0.22
CA SER A 194 25.11 -4.55 -0.67
C SER A 194 24.83 -3.91 -2.03
N ALA A 195 23.65 -4.15 -2.63
CA ALA A 195 23.26 -3.56 -3.90
C ALA A 195 23.10 -2.03 -3.81
N LEU A 196 22.54 -1.52 -2.72
CA LEU A 196 22.46 -0.09 -2.42
C LEU A 196 23.86 0.51 -2.25
N GLU A 197 24.72 -0.10 -1.44
CA GLU A 197 26.07 0.41 -1.20
C GLU A 197 26.87 0.50 -2.50
N GLU A 198 26.86 -0.54 -3.33
CA GLU A 198 27.57 -0.55 -4.61
C GLU A 198 26.92 0.39 -5.64
N GLY A 199 25.59 0.36 -5.77
CA GLY A 199 24.87 1.20 -6.72
C GLY A 199 25.01 2.69 -6.42
N LEU A 200 24.94 3.10 -5.15
CA LEU A 200 25.06 4.53 -4.78
C LEU A 200 26.48 5.09 -5.01
N LYS A 201 27.50 4.26 -5.23
CA LYS A 201 28.82 4.73 -5.68
C LYS A 201 28.77 5.31 -7.10
N ASP A 202 27.81 4.90 -7.92
CA ASP A 202 27.74 5.24 -9.34
C ASP A 202 26.80 6.41 -9.65
N ILE A 203 26.36 7.16 -8.62
CA ILE A 203 25.63 8.41 -8.80
C ILE A 203 26.46 9.38 -9.67
N PRO A 204 25.93 9.87 -10.81
CA PRO A 204 26.61 10.82 -11.67
C PRO A 204 26.98 12.12 -10.93
N SER A 205 28.18 12.63 -11.19
CA SER A 205 28.64 13.89 -10.60
C SER A 205 27.86 15.08 -11.17
N GLY A 206 27.39 15.97 -10.30
CA GLY A 206 26.60 17.15 -10.71
C GLY A 206 25.10 16.89 -10.89
N GLU A 207 24.66 15.64 -10.77
CA GLU A 207 23.24 15.27 -10.79
C GLU A 207 22.72 14.94 -9.40
N LYS A 208 21.38 14.91 -9.28
CA LYS A 208 20.68 14.62 -8.03
C LYS A 208 19.63 13.52 -8.21
N LEU A 209 19.52 12.71 -7.15
CA LEU A 209 18.56 11.63 -7.00
C LEU A 209 17.65 11.96 -5.82
N VAL A 210 16.35 12.16 -6.06
CA VAL A 210 15.39 12.56 -5.03
C VAL A 210 14.38 11.45 -4.80
N PHE A 211 14.38 10.88 -3.60
CA PHE A 211 13.33 9.98 -3.16
C PHE A 211 12.20 10.78 -2.53
N HIS A 212 10.99 10.52 -3.01
CA HIS A 212 9.78 11.16 -2.54
C HIS A 212 8.78 10.09 -2.07
N THR A 213 8.54 10.01 -0.77
CA THR A 213 7.52 9.13 -0.19
C THR A 213 6.44 9.97 0.47
N SER A 214 5.18 9.69 0.14
CA SER A 214 4.03 10.41 0.69
C SER A 214 3.01 9.44 1.26
N CYS A 215 2.41 9.81 2.40
CA CYS A 215 1.21 9.18 2.93
C CYS A 215 0.08 10.22 3.03
N TYR A 216 -1.08 9.90 2.42
CA TYR A 216 -2.23 10.81 2.35
C TYR A 216 -3.53 10.14 2.72
N SER A 217 -4.32 10.81 3.54
CA SER A 217 -5.68 10.40 3.90
C SER A 217 -6.60 10.56 2.68
N ASN A 218 -6.81 9.48 1.93
CA ASN A 218 -7.66 9.46 0.73
C ASN A 218 -8.33 8.10 0.53
N ASP A 219 -9.63 8.10 0.27
CA ASP A 219 -10.44 6.91 0.00
C ASP A 219 -11.20 6.96 -1.32
N SER A 220 -10.99 7.95 -2.19
CA SER A 220 -11.81 8.18 -3.39
C SER A 220 -11.96 6.93 -4.27
N ILE A 221 -10.87 6.18 -4.47
CA ILE A 221 -10.90 4.93 -5.26
C ILE A 221 -11.74 3.87 -4.56
N ARG A 222 -11.57 3.68 -3.25
CA ARG A 222 -12.33 2.68 -2.48
C ARG A 222 -13.80 3.04 -2.39
N GLN A 223 -14.12 4.33 -2.26
CA GLN A 223 -15.49 4.84 -2.30
C GLN A 223 -16.17 4.51 -3.63
N GLN A 224 -15.47 4.69 -4.75
CA GLN A 224 -15.97 4.32 -6.07
C GLN A 224 -16.22 2.80 -6.18
N GLN A 225 -15.25 1.97 -5.78
CA GLN A 225 -15.40 0.52 -5.79
C GLN A 225 -16.62 0.04 -4.97
N LEU A 226 -16.79 0.58 -3.75
CA LEU A 226 -17.93 0.22 -2.89
C LEU A 226 -19.27 0.71 -3.47
N ASN A 227 -19.29 1.87 -4.14
CA ASN A 227 -20.48 2.33 -4.86
C ASN A 227 -20.86 1.36 -5.99
N GLU A 228 -19.90 0.96 -6.82
CA GLU A 228 -20.12 0.02 -7.92
C GLU A 228 -20.61 -1.34 -7.40
N GLN A 229 -20.04 -1.85 -6.29
CA GLN A 229 -20.52 -3.07 -5.64
C GLN A 229 -21.97 -2.94 -5.14
N VAL A 230 -22.35 -1.80 -4.57
CA VAL A 230 -23.72 -1.59 -4.09
C VAL A 230 -24.73 -1.48 -5.24
N GLU A 231 -24.35 -0.83 -6.34
CA GLU A 231 -25.21 -0.66 -7.51
C GLU A 231 -25.47 -1.97 -8.26
N THR A 232 -24.49 -2.88 -8.26
CA THR A 232 -24.55 -4.18 -8.94
C THR A 232 -25.14 -5.31 -8.06
N CYS A 233 -25.18 -5.13 -6.74
CA CYS A 233 -25.70 -6.15 -5.82
C CYS A 233 -27.24 -6.17 -5.81
N HIS A 234 -27.82 -7.36 -6.03
CA HIS A 234 -29.27 -7.55 -6.01
C HIS A 234 -29.85 -7.69 -4.59
N LEU A 235 -29.02 -8.07 -3.62
CA LEU A 235 -29.43 -8.35 -2.24
C LEU A 235 -29.42 -7.08 -1.37
N LYS A 236 -30.59 -6.51 -1.12
CA LYS A 236 -30.72 -5.23 -0.38
C LYS A 236 -30.06 -5.21 1.01
N PRO A 237 -30.13 -6.27 1.85
CA PRO A 237 -29.41 -6.29 3.12
C PRO A 237 -27.90 -6.22 2.94
N ILE A 238 -27.35 -6.92 1.95
CA ILE A 238 -25.92 -6.90 1.63
C ILE A 238 -25.50 -5.51 1.17
N SER A 239 -26.26 -4.90 0.24
CA SER A 239 -26.03 -3.51 -0.18
C SER A 239 -25.95 -2.54 1.02
N LEU A 240 -26.81 -2.71 2.04
CA LEU A 240 -26.77 -1.87 3.24
C LEU A 240 -25.52 -2.12 4.08
N LEU A 241 -25.09 -3.38 4.25
CA LEU A 241 -23.87 -3.71 4.99
C LEU A 241 -22.62 -3.14 4.28
N ILE A 242 -22.57 -3.19 2.95
CA ILE A 242 -21.49 -2.57 2.16
C ILE A 242 -21.54 -1.04 2.27
N ARG A 243 -22.72 -0.41 2.29
CA ARG A 243 -22.85 1.04 2.59
C ARG A 243 -22.38 1.39 4.00
N ASN A 244 -22.56 0.51 4.97
CA ASN A 244 -22.04 0.71 6.32
C ASN A 244 -20.51 0.61 6.38
N GLU A 245 -19.91 -0.33 5.63
CA GLU A 245 -18.45 -0.36 5.42
C GLU A 245 -17.96 0.92 4.72
N GLN A 246 -18.69 1.40 3.72
CA GLN A 246 -18.37 2.63 3.02
C GLN A 246 -18.26 3.82 3.98
N LYS A 247 -19.22 3.97 4.90
CA LYS A 247 -19.16 4.96 5.99
C LYS A 247 -17.93 4.74 6.87
N ARG A 248 -17.64 3.48 7.23
CA ARG A 248 -16.49 3.14 8.08
C ARG A 248 -15.15 3.52 7.45
N VAL A 249 -14.99 3.30 6.14
CA VAL A 249 -13.81 3.70 5.37
C VAL A 249 -13.62 5.22 5.37
N GLN A 250 -14.71 6.00 5.26
CA GLN A 250 -14.66 7.46 5.34
C GLN A 250 -14.18 7.92 6.72
N GLU A 251 -14.74 7.34 7.79
CA GLU A 251 -14.34 7.65 9.17
C GLU A 251 -12.84 7.38 9.40
N LEU A 252 -12.34 6.20 8.97
CA LEU A 252 -10.93 5.83 9.12
C LEU A 252 -9.99 6.73 8.30
N THR A 253 -10.47 7.24 7.17
CA THR A 253 -9.71 8.17 6.34
C THR A 253 -9.67 9.55 6.99
N LEU A 254 -10.79 10.04 7.53
CA LEU A 254 -10.84 11.33 8.25
C LEU A 254 -9.95 11.36 9.49
N THR A 255 -9.79 10.23 10.18
CA THR A 255 -8.88 10.12 11.35
C THR A 255 -7.41 9.91 10.97
N GLY A 256 -7.09 9.77 9.68
CA GLY A 256 -5.73 9.46 9.20
C GLY A 256 -5.28 8.02 9.46
N THR A 257 -6.20 7.14 9.86
CA THR A 257 -5.91 5.70 10.08
C THR A 257 -5.75 4.97 8.75
N ARG A 258 -6.53 5.33 7.74
CA ARG A 258 -6.43 4.80 6.37
C ARG A 258 -5.77 5.83 5.44
N GLN A 259 -4.67 5.44 4.80
CA GLN A 259 -3.84 6.34 4.01
C GLN A 259 -3.32 5.67 2.74
N VAL A 260 -3.24 6.43 1.66
CA VAL A 260 -2.61 6.02 0.40
C VAL A 260 -1.13 6.37 0.45
N TRP A 261 -0.29 5.38 0.18
CA TRP A 261 1.16 5.54 0.10
C TRP A 261 1.62 5.58 -1.36
N ASN A 262 2.54 6.49 -1.65
CA ASN A 262 3.19 6.56 -2.95
C ASN A 262 4.70 6.80 -2.77
N GLN A 263 5.51 6.11 -3.57
CA GLN A 263 6.95 6.30 -3.62
C GLN A 263 7.36 6.61 -5.06
N THR A 264 8.00 7.76 -5.22
CA THR A 264 8.45 8.27 -6.51
C THR A 264 9.90 8.69 -6.39
N ILE A 265 10.70 8.38 -7.40
CA ILE A 265 12.10 8.76 -7.50
C ILE A 265 12.23 9.76 -8.65
N PHE A 266 12.84 10.91 -8.40
CA PHE A 266 13.18 11.88 -9.43
C PHE A 266 14.68 11.89 -9.66
N CYS A 267 15.09 11.76 -10.92
CA CYS A 267 16.49 11.78 -11.33
C CYS A 267 16.72 12.91 -12.33
N THR A 268 17.85 13.59 -12.23
CA THR A 268 18.18 14.70 -13.13
C THR A 268 19.21 14.34 -14.17
N TRP A 269 19.11 15.01 -15.31
CA TRP A 269 20.20 15.15 -16.27
C TRP A 269 20.32 16.63 -16.65
N THR A 270 21.53 17.18 -16.54
CA THR A 270 21.79 18.61 -16.63
C THR A 270 22.76 18.93 -17.75
N PHE A 271 22.35 19.84 -18.62
CA PHE A 271 23.19 20.43 -19.66
C PHE A 271 23.50 21.89 -19.32
N ASN A 272 24.78 22.27 -19.34
CA ASN A 272 25.21 23.65 -19.14
C ASN A 272 26.14 24.10 -20.27
N ALA A 273 25.74 25.14 -21.01
CA ALA A 273 26.51 25.65 -22.15
C ALA A 273 27.81 26.37 -21.76
N GLN A 274 27.96 26.85 -20.51
CA GLN A 274 29.12 27.67 -20.10
C GLN A 274 30.31 26.87 -19.53
N SER A 275 30.13 25.60 -19.16
CA SER A 275 31.18 24.75 -18.58
C SER A 275 32.13 24.12 -19.62
N GLY A 276 32.08 24.59 -20.88
CA GLY A 276 32.72 24.00 -22.05
C GLY A 276 34.24 24.16 -22.22
N SER A 277 35.02 24.48 -21.17
CA SER A 277 36.50 24.57 -21.29
C SER A 277 37.27 23.42 -20.65
N LYS A 278 36.61 22.44 -20.00
CA LYS A 278 37.29 21.34 -19.29
C LYS A 278 36.86 19.90 -19.63
N SER A 279 35.84 19.67 -20.47
CA SER A 279 35.52 18.31 -20.94
C SER A 279 35.88 18.10 -22.41
N ASN A 280 36.64 17.05 -22.71
CA ASN A 280 37.14 16.71 -24.05
C ASN A 280 36.09 16.09 -24.99
N ASP A 281 34.80 16.26 -24.69
CA ASP A 281 33.71 15.54 -25.36
C ASP A 281 33.40 16.16 -26.76
N PRO A 282 33.56 15.43 -27.88
CA PRO A 282 33.22 15.90 -29.23
C PRO A 282 31.77 16.39 -29.38
N LEU A 283 30.87 15.91 -28.52
CA LEU A 283 29.43 16.13 -28.56
C LEU A 283 29.01 17.46 -27.89
N SER A 284 29.66 17.82 -26.78
CA SER A 284 29.48 19.14 -26.13
C SER A 284 30.07 20.25 -27.00
N LYS A 285 31.16 19.96 -27.74
CA LYS A 285 31.69 20.82 -28.80
C LYS A 285 30.70 21.01 -29.97
N PHE A 286 29.88 20.01 -30.31
CA PHE A 286 28.86 20.12 -31.36
C PHE A 286 27.65 20.95 -30.91
N ILE A 287 27.10 20.72 -29.71
CA ILE A 287 26.01 21.55 -29.17
C ILE A 287 26.48 22.98 -28.90
N ASN A 288 27.67 23.15 -28.31
CA ASN A 288 28.29 24.47 -28.15
C ASN A 288 28.63 25.08 -29.50
N GLY A 289 28.96 24.28 -30.51
CA GLY A 289 29.07 24.71 -31.91
C GLY A 289 27.76 25.31 -32.39
N ILE A 290 26.63 24.60 -32.27
CA ILE A 290 25.31 25.12 -32.62
C ILE A 290 24.97 26.41 -31.85
N LEU A 291 25.24 26.48 -30.55
CA LEU A 291 24.98 27.66 -29.71
C LEU A 291 25.89 28.86 -30.03
N ASN A 292 27.18 28.61 -30.27
CA ASN A 292 28.16 29.63 -30.63
C ASN A 292 27.93 30.14 -32.05
N THR A 293 27.56 29.27 -32.99
CA THR A 293 27.17 29.64 -34.36
C THR A 293 25.83 30.39 -34.36
N ALA A 294 24.85 29.98 -33.55
CA ALA A 294 23.60 30.73 -33.40
C ALA A 294 23.82 32.12 -32.77
N SER A 295 24.68 32.26 -31.76
CA SER A 295 24.94 33.55 -31.10
C SER A 295 25.86 34.49 -31.89
N SER A 296 26.84 33.97 -32.66
CA SER A 296 27.71 34.77 -33.52
C SER A 296 26.98 35.27 -34.77
N ILE A 297 26.10 34.45 -35.37
CA ILE A 297 25.33 34.81 -36.57
C ILE A 297 24.06 35.60 -36.22
N ALA A 298 23.50 35.49 -35.00
CA ALA A 298 22.41 36.36 -34.54
C ALA A 298 22.74 37.86 -34.53
N SER A 299 24.02 38.24 -34.64
CA SER A 299 24.44 39.63 -34.82
C SER A 299 24.53 40.08 -36.28
N GLN A 300 24.46 39.16 -37.25
CA GLN A 300 24.61 39.42 -38.68
C GLN A 300 23.69 38.51 -39.51
N PHE A 301 22.57 39.08 -39.97
CA PHE A 301 21.65 38.53 -40.99
C PHE A 301 20.65 37.41 -40.58
N THR A 302 19.39 37.71 -40.87
CA THR A 302 18.14 36.97 -40.62
C THR A 302 18.03 35.59 -41.30
N GLY A 303 17.39 34.62 -40.63
CA GLY A 303 16.64 33.53 -41.29
C GLY A 303 16.70 32.13 -40.67
N ASN A 304 17.84 31.73 -40.09
CA ASN A 304 18.13 30.31 -39.78
C ASN A 304 18.09 29.91 -38.29
N ASP A 305 17.87 30.85 -37.35
CA ASP A 305 17.75 30.56 -35.90
C ASP A 305 16.69 29.48 -35.57
N ARG A 306 15.73 29.31 -36.47
CA ARG A 306 14.62 28.35 -36.41
C ARG A 306 15.10 26.90 -36.43
N ILE A 307 15.87 26.55 -37.46
CA ILE A 307 16.40 25.18 -37.67
C ILE A 307 17.38 24.83 -36.53
N TYR A 308 18.16 25.80 -36.06
CA TYR A 308 19.10 25.58 -34.96
C TYR A 308 18.42 25.26 -33.64
N LYS A 309 17.30 25.91 -33.30
CA LYS A 309 16.56 25.64 -32.06
C LYS A 309 15.86 24.29 -32.08
N GLU A 310 15.25 23.92 -33.19
CA GLU A 310 14.66 22.59 -33.33
C GLU A 310 15.74 21.51 -33.20
N ARG A 311 16.88 21.66 -33.90
CA ARG A 311 18.04 20.76 -33.77
C ARG A 311 18.58 20.72 -32.35
N PHE A 312 18.66 21.87 -31.67
CA PHE A 312 19.10 21.94 -30.28
C PHE A 312 18.21 21.11 -29.36
N TYR A 313 16.88 21.28 -29.42
CA TYR A 313 15.96 20.52 -28.56
C TYR A 313 15.91 19.04 -28.94
N LYS A 314 16.00 18.69 -30.23
CA LYS A 314 16.16 17.29 -30.64
C LYS A 314 17.40 16.66 -30.00
N GLN A 315 18.56 17.32 -30.13
CA GLN A 315 19.81 16.81 -29.56
C GLN A 315 19.80 16.76 -28.03
N LEU A 316 19.24 17.80 -27.38
CA LEU A 316 19.09 17.87 -25.92
C LEU A 316 18.26 16.70 -25.39
N LEU A 317 17.14 16.38 -26.05
CA LEU A 317 16.26 15.29 -25.65
C LEU A 317 16.85 13.91 -25.99
N LEU A 318 17.54 13.75 -27.11
CA LEU A 318 18.25 12.51 -27.43
C LEU A 318 19.34 12.21 -26.40
N GLN A 319 20.16 13.22 -26.05
CA GLN A 319 21.20 13.05 -25.03
C GLN A 319 20.62 12.82 -23.64
N SER A 320 19.54 13.52 -23.28
CA SER A 320 18.91 13.28 -21.97
C SER A 320 18.35 11.87 -21.87
N PHE A 321 17.89 11.28 -22.97
CA PHE A 321 17.49 9.87 -23.02
C PHE A 321 18.70 8.94 -22.88
N GLU A 322 19.72 9.10 -23.72
CA GLU A 322 20.86 8.19 -23.81
C GLU A 322 21.80 8.26 -22.60
N GLN A 323 22.14 9.47 -22.17
CA GLN A 323 23.11 9.71 -21.09
C GLN A 323 22.43 9.91 -19.73
N GLY A 324 21.19 10.37 -19.71
CA GLY A 324 20.41 10.60 -18.50
C GLY A 324 19.54 9.39 -18.15
N TYR A 325 18.42 9.23 -18.85
CA TYR A 325 17.40 8.24 -18.52
C TYR A 325 17.94 6.80 -18.49
N LEU A 326 18.62 6.34 -19.55
CA LEU A 326 19.13 4.95 -19.60
C LEU A 326 20.15 4.69 -18.48
N SER A 327 21.04 5.65 -18.20
CA SER A 327 22.00 5.56 -17.11
C SER A 327 21.32 5.42 -15.75
N TRP A 328 20.29 6.22 -15.48
CA TRP A 328 19.52 6.17 -14.24
C TRP A 328 18.68 4.89 -14.13
N GLU A 329 18.08 4.44 -15.23
CA GLU A 329 17.31 3.20 -15.25
C GLU A 329 18.20 1.99 -14.92
N ILE A 330 19.38 1.88 -15.54
CA ILE A 330 20.35 0.82 -15.25
C ILE A 330 20.83 0.91 -13.79
N LEU A 331 21.10 2.12 -13.29
CA LEU A 331 21.53 2.32 -11.92
C LEU A 331 20.47 1.84 -10.91
N LEU A 332 19.23 2.32 -11.06
CA LEU A 332 18.15 2.04 -10.12
C LEU A 332 17.67 0.58 -10.21
N ASN A 333 17.45 0.07 -11.42
CA ASN A 333 16.87 -1.25 -11.63
C ASN A 333 17.92 -2.37 -11.54
N THR A 334 19.06 -2.22 -12.23
CA THR A 334 20.06 -3.30 -12.35
C THR A 334 21.09 -3.28 -11.22
N LYS A 335 21.63 -2.11 -10.84
CA LYS A 335 22.67 -2.04 -9.81
C LYS A 335 22.11 -2.01 -8.39
N ILE A 336 21.13 -1.14 -8.13
CA ILE A 336 20.52 -1.01 -6.80
C ILE A 336 19.46 -2.11 -6.58
N GLY A 337 18.78 -2.57 -7.63
CA GLY A 337 17.77 -3.62 -7.52
C GLY A 337 16.39 -3.12 -7.08
N LEU A 338 16.06 -1.85 -7.34
CA LEU A 338 14.72 -1.31 -7.12
C LEU A 338 13.83 -1.62 -8.32
N GLU A 339 12.68 -2.24 -8.06
CA GLU A 339 11.62 -2.37 -9.05
C GLU A 339 11.08 -0.97 -9.37
N ILE A 340 11.42 -0.45 -10.56
CA ILE A 340 11.02 0.88 -11.03
C ILE A 340 10.20 0.81 -12.31
N GLN A 341 9.29 1.75 -12.46
CA GLN A 341 8.55 1.99 -13.70
C GLN A 341 8.62 3.48 -14.05
N PRO A 342 8.99 3.86 -15.29
CA PRO A 342 9.02 5.27 -15.69
C PRO A 342 7.61 5.86 -15.66
N LEU A 343 7.49 7.09 -15.15
CA LEU A 343 6.23 7.82 -15.17
C LEU A 343 5.99 8.40 -16.56
N ASN A 344 4.78 8.21 -17.08
CA ASN A 344 4.34 8.88 -18.30
C ASN A 344 3.95 10.35 -18.03
N ALA A 345 3.68 11.10 -19.10
CA ALA A 345 3.38 12.53 -19.00
C ALA A 345 2.12 12.84 -18.17
N GLU A 346 1.09 11.98 -18.22
CA GLU A 346 -0.14 12.14 -17.45
C GLU A 346 0.09 11.91 -15.95
N GLN A 347 0.87 10.87 -15.62
CA GLN A 347 1.24 10.57 -14.24
C GLN A 347 2.13 11.67 -13.65
N LEU A 348 3.10 12.19 -14.40
CA LEU A 348 3.92 13.33 -13.98
C LEU A 348 3.07 14.59 -13.76
N TRP A 349 2.13 14.88 -14.65
CA TRP A 349 1.23 16.02 -14.48
C TRP A 349 0.30 15.84 -13.28
N SER A 350 -0.26 14.65 -13.10
CA SER A 350 -1.12 14.30 -11.95
C SER A 350 -0.36 14.38 -10.62
N TYR A 351 0.90 13.93 -10.59
CA TYR A 351 1.78 14.06 -9.43
C TYR A 351 1.97 15.53 -9.06
N LEU A 352 2.35 16.37 -10.03
CA LEU A 352 2.56 17.80 -9.80
C LEU A 352 1.25 18.50 -9.40
N TRP A 353 0.13 18.14 -10.02
CA TRP A 353 -1.19 18.69 -9.71
C TRP A 353 -1.56 18.46 -8.24
N LYS A 354 -1.37 17.24 -7.73
CA LYS A 354 -1.66 16.86 -6.33
C LYS A 354 -0.85 17.64 -5.29
N LYS A 355 0.29 18.22 -5.67
CA LYS A 355 1.07 19.09 -4.77
C LYS A 355 0.36 20.41 -4.46
N PHE A 356 -0.48 20.88 -5.38
CA PHE A 356 -1.14 22.18 -5.30
C PHE A 356 -2.66 22.06 -5.13
N ASN A 357 -3.27 20.99 -5.61
CA ASN A 357 -4.71 20.82 -5.74
C ASN A 357 -5.19 19.48 -5.18
N ASN A 358 -6.44 19.42 -4.72
CA ASN A 358 -7.11 18.18 -4.25
C ASN A 358 -8.12 17.60 -5.27
N THR A 359 -8.23 18.18 -6.45
CA THR A 359 -9.16 17.76 -7.51
C THR A 359 -8.46 16.91 -8.58
N PRO A 360 -9.21 16.24 -9.48
CA PRO A 360 -8.62 15.57 -10.64
C PRO A 360 -7.80 16.53 -11.51
N ALA A 361 -6.68 16.05 -12.04
CA ALA A 361 -5.79 16.86 -12.85
C ALA A 361 -6.45 17.30 -14.16
N SER A 362 -6.22 18.55 -14.56
CA SER A 362 -6.63 19.02 -15.89
C SER A 362 -5.84 18.30 -16.99
N PRO A 363 -6.27 18.38 -18.27
CA PRO A 363 -5.44 17.96 -19.39
C PRO A 363 -4.07 18.65 -19.36
N ILE A 364 -3.03 17.95 -19.82
CA ILE A 364 -1.65 18.46 -19.85
C ILE A 364 -1.63 19.74 -20.71
N PRO A 365 -1.20 20.89 -20.16
CA PRO A 365 -1.30 22.15 -20.89
C PRO A 365 -0.39 22.21 -22.13
N GLN A 366 0.86 21.78 -21.96
CA GLN A 366 1.89 21.80 -22.99
C GLN A 366 2.77 20.56 -22.88
N LEU A 367 2.94 19.88 -24.01
CA LEU A 367 3.74 18.67 -24.11
C LEU A 367 4.63 18.71 -25.36
N LEU A 368 5.94 18.61 -25.16
CA LEU A 368 6.91 18.52 -26.24
C LEU A 368 7.33 17.06 -26.43
N THR A 369 7.00 16.48 -27.58
CA THR A 369 7.24 15.07 -27.89
C THR A 369 8.33 14.92 -28.95
N LEU A 370 9.35 14.11 -28.68
CA LEU A 370 10.31 13.63 -29.66
C LEU A 370 9.93 12.19 -30.05
N SER A 371 9.67 11.93 -31.32
CA SER A 371 9.35 10.59 -31.81
C SER A 371 10.32 10.13 -32.89
N GLU A 372 10.82 8.92 -32.76
CA GLU A 372 11.60 8.24 -33.79
C GLU A 372 10.77 7.99 -35.07
N THR A 373 11.39 8.23 -36.22
CA THR A 373 10.84 7.93 -37.55
C THR A 373 11.83 7.05 -38.31
N ALA A 374 11.46 6.53 -39.48
CA ALA A 374 12.28 5.55 -40.22
C ALA A 374 13.71 6.02 -40.55
N SER A 375 13.99 7.33 -40.56
CA SER A 375 15.30 7.88 -40.93
C SER A 375 15.80 9.06 -40.08
N ASP A 376 15.01 9.58 -39.13
CA ASP A 376 15.34 10.73 -38.27
C ASP A 376 14.43 10.80 -37.03
N TYR A 377 14.54 11.86 -36.22
CA TYR A 377 13.64 12.17 -35.12
C TYR A 377 12.76 13.38 -35.43
N LYS A 378 11.46 13.25 -35.15
CA LYS A 378 10.46 14.30 -35.32
C LYS A 378 10.14 14.94 -33.96
N LEU A 379 10.26 16.26 -33.87
CA LEU A 379 9.86 17.02 -32.69
C LEU A 379 8.46 17.61 -32.90
N THR A 380 7.51 17.23 -32.05
CA THR A 380 6.12 17.68 -32.10
C THR A 380 5.68 18.24 -30.77
N GLU A 381 5.19 19.48 -30.77
CA GLU A 381 4.64 20.13 -29.58
C GLU A 381 3.11 20.16 -29.61
N THR A 382 2.46 19.66 -28.56
CA THR A 382 1.00 19.67 -28.37
C THR A 382 0.65 20.75 -27.35
N ILE A 383 -0.21 21.70 -27.73
CA ILE A 383 -0.60 22.84 -26.91
C ILE A 383 -2.12 22.78 -26.71
N ASN A 384 -2.55 22.39 -25.52
CA ASN A 384 -3.97 22.38 -25.13
C ASN A 384 -4.40 23.73 -24.51
N SER A 385 -3.43 24.54 -24.05
CA SER A 385 -3.68 25.88 -23.54
C SER A 385 -2.47 26.79 -23.79
N TYR A 386 -2.74 28.07 -24.07
CA TYR A 386 -1.70 29.11 -24.19
C TYR A 386 -1.29 29.72 -22.84
N LYS A 387 -1.92 29.29 -21.73
CA LYS A 387 -1.45 29.63 -20.37
C LYS A 387 -0.35 28.66 -19.96
N HIS A 388 0.76 29.16 -19.42
CA HIS A 388 1.88 28.32 -18.97
C HIS A 388 1.43 27.27 -17.95
N ALA A 389 2.03 26.07 -17.96
CA ALA A 389 1.68 24.98 -17.04
C ALA A 389 1.63 25.43 -15.57
N CYS A 390 2.63 26.19 -15.09
CA CYS A 390 2.62 26.76 -13.74
C CYS A 390 1.44 27.72 -13.47
N THR A 391 0.94 28.44 -14.48
CA THR A 391 -0.26 29.30 -14.33
C THR A 391 -1.50 28.46 -14.09
N ILE A 392 -1.68 27.39 -14.86
CA ILE A 392 -2.84 26.49 -14.74
C ILE A 392 -2.79 25.74 -13.41
N LEU A 393 -1.58 25.33 -12.99
CA LEU A 393 -1.35 24.65 -11.72
C LEU A 393 -1.86 25.43 -10.50
N ILE A 394 -1.77 26.76 -10.55
CA ILE A 394 -2.11 27.67 -9.44
C ILE A 394 -3.36 28.53 -9.69
N GLU A 395 -4.01 28.39 -10.85
CA GLU A 395 -5.21 29.16 -11.20
C GLU A 395 -6.40 28.81 -10.29
N GLY A 396 -6.51 27.53 -9.93
CA GLY A 396 -7.59 26.99 -9.11
C GLY A 396 -8.89 26.79 -9.87
N GLN A 397 -9.95 26.44 -9.14
CA GLN A 397 -11.23 26.00 -9.71
C GLN A 397 -12.39 26.68 -8.98
N HIS A 398 -13.53 26.83 -9.66
CA HIS A 398 -14.77 27.41 -9.10
C HIS A 398 -14.59 28.80 -8.46
N GLY A 399 -13.74 29.65 -9.05
CA GLY A 399 -13.48 31.00 -8.57
C GLY A 399 -12.57 31.08 -7.33
N ARG A 400 -12.03 29.96 -6.85
CA ARG A 400 -11.03 29.93 -5.78
C ARG A 400 -9.64 29.69 -6.37
N SER A 401 -8.71 30.58 -6.05
CA SER A 401 -7.30 30.46 -6.44
C SER A 401 -6.66 29.22 -5.80
N SER A 402 -5.75 28.55 -6.52
CA SER A 402 -4.87 27.51 -5.96
C SER A 402 -3.44 28.01 -5.73
N CYS A 403 -3.20 29.31 -5.88
CA CYS A 403 -1.89 29.89 -5.61
C CYS A 403 -1.51 29.67 -4.15
N PRO A 404 -0.32 29.09 -3.86
CA PRO A 404 0.21 29.05 -2.51
C PRO A 404 0.33 30.46 -1.94
N GLU A 405 0.17 30.57 -0.62
CA GLU A 405 0.30 31.82 0.12
C GLU A 405 1.24 31.61 1.29
N HIS A 406 2.17 32.52 1.52
CA HIS A 406 3.01 32.50 2.72
C HIS A 406 2.39 33.29 3.88
N LYS A 407 1.39 34.13 3.65
CA LYS A 407 0.68 34.98 4.64
C LYS A 407 1.63 35.80 5.52
N GLN A 408 2.74 36.24 4.91
CA GLN A 408 3.90 36.86 5.59
C GLN A 408 4.51 36.04 6.74
N ASP A 409 4.12 34.77 6.90
CA ASP A 409 4.70 33.83 7.84
C ASP A 409 5.96 33.20 7.23
N LYS A 410 6.99 33.04 8.07
CA LYS A 410 8.28 32.44 7.71
C LYS A 410 8.32 30.94 7.96
N SER A 411 7.36 30.42 8.73
CA SER A 411 7.38 29.09 9.35
C SER A 411 6.37 28.09 8.77
N ARG A 412 5.54 28.52 7.83
CA ARG A 412 4.52 27.71 7.15
C ARG A 412 4.11 28.32 5.80
N ILE A 413 3.46 27.50 4.98
CA ILE A 413 2.85 27.90 3.71
C ILE A 413 1.40 27.41 3.70
N TRP A 414 0.46 28.28 3.34
CA TRP A 414 -0.91 27.90 3.09
C TRP A 414 -1.10 27.45 1.63
N LEU A 415 -1.58 26.24 1.43
CA LEU A 415 -1.87 25.68 0.11
C LEU A 415 -3.37 25.77 -0.17
N ASN A 416 -3.80 26.86 -0.81
CA ASN A 416 -5.22 27.13 -1.08
C ASN A 416 -5.93 25.97 -1.80
N GLY A 417 -5.34 25.43 -2.87
CA GLY A 417 -5.96 24.36 -3.67
C GLY A 417 -6.09 23.02 -2.92
N ARG A 418 -5.37 22.86 -1.80
CA ARG A 418 -5.49 21.70 -0.91
C ARG A 418 -6.29 21.99 0.36
N ASN A 419 -6.52 23.26 0.65
CA ASN A 419 -7.11 23.74 1.90
C ASN A 419 -6.33 23.25 3.15
N THR A 420 -4.99 23.36 3.10
CA THR A 420 -4.11 22.89 4.18
C THR A 420 -2.92 23.83 4.42
N GLU A 421 -2.52 23.98 5.68
CA GLU A 421 -1.24 24.57 6.09
C GLU A 421 -0.12 23.52 5.97
N CYS A 422 1.03 23.93 5.44
CA CYS A 422 2.23 23.11 5.25
C CYS A 422 3.34 23.58 6.19
N GLY A 423 3.81 22.68 7.04
CA GLY A 423 5.02 22.84 7.86
C GLY A 423 6.19 22.09 7.23
N VAL A 424 7.39 22.68 7.30
CA VAL A 424 8.61 22.08 6.78
C VAL A 424 9.53 21.71 7.93
N LEU A 425 9.99 20.46 7.96
CA LEU A 425 10.97 19.97 8.92
C LEU A 425 12.23 19.54 8.18
N THR A 426 13.40 19.79 8.78
CA THR A 426 14.70 19.48 8.21
C THR A 426 15.53 18.67 9.21
N MET A 427 16.29 17.70 8.72
CA MET A 427 17.24 16.97 9.56
C MET A 427 18.55 17.76 9.65
N GLU A 428 18.84 18.29 10.84
CA GLU A 428 20.07 19.04 11.12
C GLU A 428 21.25 18.14 11.51
N GLU A 429 20.98 17.01 12.15
CA GLU A 429 22.02 16.08 12.62
C GLU A 429 21.62 14.65 12.31
N SER A 430 22.57 13.88 11.76
CA SER A 430 22.38 12.47 11.43
C SER A 430 22.22 11.61 12.69
N PRO A 431 21.56 10.44 12.58
CA PRO A 431 21.57 9.44 13.65
C PRO A 431 23.01 9.01 13.98
N GLY A 432 23.23 8.50 15.19
CA GLY A 432 24.52 7.90 15.58
C GLY A 432 24.82 6.57 14.90
N GLY A 433 23.78 5.84 14.51
CA GLY A 433 23.85 4.52 13.92
C GLY A 433 22.56 3.75 14.10
N TRP A 434 22.56 2.49 13.66
CA TRP A 434 21.44 1.57 13.78
C TRP A 434 21.90 0.27 14.42
N ILE A 435 20.99 -0.37 15.16
CA ILE A 435 21.27 -1.63 15.87
C ILE A 435 21.78 -2.70 14.92
N ASN A 436 21.23 -2.74 13.71
CA ASN A 436 21.63 -3.65 12.64
C ASN A 436 21.21 -3.13 11.26
N THR A 437 21.65 -3.80 10.18
CA THR A 437 21.32 -3.45 8.79
C THR A 437 19.82 -3.50 8.51
N ARG A 438 19.08 -4.43 9.13
CA ARG A 438 17.61 -4.49 8.98
C ARG A 438 16.93 -3.23 9.51
N GLU A 439 17.29 -2.78 10.71
CA GLU A 439 16.75 -1.55 11.29
C GLU A 439 17.19 -0.33 10.49
N GLN A 440 18.40 -0.34 9.92
CA GLN A 440 18.86 0.72 9.01
C GLN A 440 17.89 0.88 7.83
N LEU A 441 17.62 -0.19 7.06
CA LEU A 441 16.73 -0.12 5.89
C LEU A 441 15.28 0.25 6.23
N LYS A 442 14.83 -0.06 7.44
CA LYS A 442 13.45 0.18 7.90
C LYS A 442 13.27 1.45 8.72
N TRP A 443 14.34 2.14 9.09
CA TRP A 443 14.30 3.21 10.10
C TRP A 443 13.30 4.31 9.76
N LEU A 444 13.39 4.85 8.54
CA LEU A 444 12.50 5.93 8.11
C LEU A 444 11.05 5.45 7.96
N TRP A 445 10.84 4.23 7.45
CA TRP A 445 9.51 3.61 7.40
C TRP A 445 8.90 3.45 8.79
N LYS A 446 9.67 3.04 9.80
CA LYS A 446 9.19 2.86 11.17
C LYS A 446 8.66 4.16 11.78
N VAL A 447 9.33 5.28 11.50
CA VAL A 447 8.87 6.61 11.91
C VAL A 447 7.61 7.00 11.13
N MET A 448 7.68 6.96 9.80
CA MET A 448 6.59 7.39 8.91
C MET A 448 5.32 6.53 9.00
N SER A 449 5.44 5.27 9.44
CA SER A 449 4.31 4.33 9.64
C SER A 449 3.71 4.39 11.05
N SER A 450 4.11 5.35 11.87
CA SER A 450 3.51 5.57 13.19
C SER A 450 2.07 6.05 13.05
N THR A 451 1.19 5.66 13.99
CA THR A 451 -0.26 5.91 13.91
C THR A 451 -0.65 7.39 13.90
N TYR A 452 0.16 8.28 14.47
CA TYR A 452 -0.06 9.73 14.47
C TYR A 452 0.51 10.43 13.22
N VAL A 453 1.26 9.73 12.37
CA VAL A 453 1.80 10.28 11.12
C VAL A 453 0.79 10.04 10.01
N HIS A 454 0.16 11.13 9.58
CA HIS A 454 -0.71 11.15 8.41
C HIS A 454 -0.52 12.46 7.64
N ASP A 455 -0.91 12.47 6.37
CA ASP A 455 -0.80 13.63 5.47
C ASP A 455 0.59 14.27 5.54
N THR A 456 1.61 13.43 5.31
CA THR A 456 3.03 13.78 5.48
C THR A 456 3.84 13.24 4.32
N GLU A 457 4.87 13.99 3.93
CA GLU A 457 5.84 13.58 2.91
C GLU A 457 7.25 13.55 3.48
N ALA A 458 8.04 12.58 3.04
CA ALA A 458 9.48 12.50 3.23
C ALA A 458 10.17 12.71 1.87
N VAL A 459 10.98 13.76 1.78
CA VAL A 459 11.74 14.13 0.59
C VAL A 459 13.21 14.04 0.93
N VAL A 460 13.91 13.13 0.25
CA VAL A 460 15.34 12.88 0.49
C VAL A 460 16.11 13.02 -0.81
N GLU A 461 16.89 14.10 -0.92
CA GLU A 461 17.75 14.37 -2.07
C GLU A 461 19.18 13.90 -1.78
N ILE A 462 19.74 13.08 -2.65
CA ILE A 462 21.13 12.61 -2.62
C ILE A 462 21.89 13.13 -3.84
N SER A 463 23.15 13.50 -3.62
CA SER A 463 24.11 13.84 -4.67
C SER A 463 25.53 13.42 -4.30
N ALA A 464 26.38 13.22 -5.29
CA ALA A 464 27.79 12.90 -5.08
C ALA A 464 28.53 14.09 -4.43
N ALA A 465 29.25 13.83 -3.34
CA ALA A 465 30.15 14.81 -2.75
C ALA A 465 31.54 14.75 -3.41
N SER A 466 32.31 15.84 -3.34
CA SER A 466 33.68 15.84 -3.86
C SER A 466 34.62 15.08 -2.90
N ASN A 467 35.00 13.87 -3.29
CA ASN A 467 35.91 13.01 -2.52
C ASN A 467 37.25 13.68 -2.19
N PHE A 468 37.76 14.52 -3.10
CA PHE A 468 39.04 15.23 -2.90
C PHE A 468 39.00 16.15 -1.68
N PHE A 469 37.97 17.01 -1.58
CA PHE A 469 37.83 17.93 -0.45
C PHE A 469 37.58 17.20 0.87
N ILE A 470 36.85 16.08 0.83
CA ILE A 470 36.55 15.30 2.03
C ILE A 470 37.81 14.58 2.53
N GLN A 471 38.60 13.97 1.64
CA GLN A 471 39.86 13.34 2.02
C GLN A 471 40.87 14.35 2.60
N ASP A 472 41.00 15.53 2.00
CA ASP A 472 41.85 16.61 2.54
C ASP A 472 41.37 17.06 3.92
N ASN A 473 40.06 17.27 4.10
CA ASN A 473 39.49 17.64 5.40
C ASN A 473 39.72 16.56 6.48
N LEU A 474 39.54 15.28 6.14
CA LEU A 474 39.81 14.16 7.05
C LEU A 474 41.29 14.10 7.44
N ALA A 475 42.21 14.29 6.48
CA ALA A 475 43.65 14.31 6.75
C ALA A 475 44.05 15.47 7.67
N ARG A 476 43.48 16.66 7.43
CA ARG A 476 43.68 17.83 8.30
C ARG A 476 43.13 17.61 9.70
N GLN A 477 41.92 17.04 9.83
CA GLN A 477 41.34 16.73 11.14
C GLN A 477 42.15 15.68 11.90
N ALA A 478 42.61 14.61 11.25
CA ALA A 478 43.47 13.62 11.88
C ALA A 478 44.78 14.26 12.41
N LYS A 479 45.38 15.19 11.65
CA LYS A 479 46.56 15.95 12.07
C LYS A 479 46.26 16.88 13.25
N GLN A 480 45.12 17.56 13.25
CA GLN A 480 44.69 18.41 14.35
C GLN A 480 44.43 17.63 15.63
N SER A 481 43.69 16.52 15.56
CA SER A 481 43.43 15.64 16.71
C SER A 481 44.72 15.06 17.28
N LYS A 482 45.67 14.65 16.43
CA LYS A 482 47.01 14.21 16.87
C LYS A 482 47.78 15.31 17.61
N THR A 483 47.68 16.55 17.14
CA THR A 483 48.37 17.70 17.74
C THR A 483 47.71 18.10 19.07
N ALA A 484 46.38 18.13 19.13
CA ALA A 484 45.61 18.38 20.35
C ALA A 484 45.91 17.32 21.43
N ARG A 485 45.97 16.04 21.05
CA ARG A 485 46.39 14.94 21.92
C ARG A 485 47.80 15.14 22.49
N LYS A 486 48.76 15.53 21.64
CA LYS A 486 50.14 15.80 22.07
C LYS A 486 50.19 16.96 23.08
N LEU A 487 49.48 18.06 22.78
CA LEU A 487 49.37 19.23 23.65
C LEU A 487 48.70 18.91 25.00
N ALA A 488 47.66 18.08 25.04
CA ALA A 488 47.01 17.67 26.29
C ALA A 488 47.95 16.85 27.19
N LEU A 489 48.79 16.01 26.56
CA LEU A 489 49.85 15.24 27.23
C LEU A 489 50.97 16.15 27.75
N GLU A 490 51.42 17.12 26.95
CA GLU A 490 52.44 18.10 27.32
C GLU A 490 51.97 19.07 28.43
N LYS A 491 50.68 19.41 28.47
CA LYS A 491 50.08 20.30 29.48
C LYS A 491 49.61 19.60 30.76
N GLY A 492 49.81 18.28 30.88
CA GLY A 492 49.40 17.51 32.06
C GLY A 492 47.88 17.41 32.27
N GLN A 493 47.06 17.69 31.25
CA GLN A 493 45.59 17.70 31.34
C GLN A 493 44.94 16.29 31.21
N GLY A 494 45.75 15.23 31.21
CA GLY A 494 45.27 13.85 31.09
C GLY A 494 44.90 13.45 29.65
N ARG A 495 44.17 12.34 29.52
CA ARG A 495 43.80 11.73 28.23
C ARG A 495 42.54 12.38 27.66
N ASP A 496 42.67 13.11 26.54
CA ASP A 496 41.54 13.67 25.80
C ASP A 496 40.85 12.57 24.96
N VAL A 497 39.87 11.90 25.59
CA VAL A 497 39.07 10.82 24.97
C VAL A 497 38.34 11.32 23.71
N GLY A 498 37.92 12.60 23.67
CA GLY A 498 37.21 13.16 22.53
C GLY A 498 38.11 13.36 21.31
N ALA A 499 39.37 13.76 21.51
CA ALA A 499 40.36 13.83 20.44
C ALA A 499 40.76 12.43 19.93
N GLU A 500 40.82 11.43 20.82
CA GLU A 500 41.12 10.04 20.48
C GLU A 500 40.02 9.41 19.62
N VAL A 501 38.74 9.54 20.02
CA VAL A 501 37.60 9.05 19.24
C VAL A 501 37.54 9.73 17.86
N LYS A 502 37.72 11.06 17.78
CA LYS A 502 37.76 11.77 16.49
C LYS A 502 38.90 11.28 15.58
N GLN A 503 40.04 10.96 16.16
CA GLN A 503 41.19 10.45 15.42
C GLN A 503 40.86 9.06 14.85
N GLU A 504 40.28 8.17 15.66
CA GLU A 504 39.83 6.84 15.23
C GLU A 504 38.74 6.92 14.14
N GLU A 505 37.72 7.76 14.33
CA GLU A 505 36.67 8.01 13.33
C GLU A 505 37.26 8.55 12.01
N SER A 506 38.23 9.47 12.08
CA SER A 506 38.89 10.02 10.89
C SER A 506 39.63 8.92 10.11
N PHE A 507 40.35 8.04 10.82
CA PHE A 507 41.07 6.93 10.20
C PHE A 507 40.11 5.89 9.61
N ASP A 508 39.01 5.57 10.29
CA ASP A 508 38.01 4.64 9.76
C ASP A 508 37.34 5.20 8.50
N ALA A 509 36.96 6.48 8.49
CA ALA A 509 36.45 7.15 7.29
C ALA A 509 37.46 7.09 6.14
N GLN A 510 38.73 7.42 6.39
CA GLN A 510 39.79 7.33 5.37
C GLN A 510 39.95 5.91 4.84
N LYS A 511 39.90 4.90 5.72
CA LYS A 511 39.99 3.49 5.35
C LYS A 511 38.82 3.07 4.47
N LYS A 512 37.58 3.48 4.79
CA LYS A 512 36.40 3.21 3.96
C LYS A 512 36.51 3.87 2.58
N MET A 513 36.92 5.13 2.54
CA MET A 513 37.12 5.87 1.28
C MET A 513 38.23 5.23 0.43
N TYR A 514 39.33 4.77 1.05
CA TYR A 514 40.40 4.04 0.36
C TYR A 514 39.91 2.69 -0.21
N LYS A 515 38.98 2.03 0.47
CA LYS A 515 38.32 0.79 0.00
C LYS A 515 37.25 1.03 -1.08
N GLY A 516 37.06 2.27 -1.54
CA GLY A 516 36.14 2.59 -2.64
C GLY A 516 34.76 3.07 -2.21
N ALA A 517 34.51 3.30 -0.91
CA ALA A 517 33.31 4.04 -0.49
C ALA A 517 33.38 5.48 -1.02
N LYS A 518 32.23 6.06 -1.36
CA LYS A 518 32.13 7.47 -1.76
C LYS A 518 31.35 8.26 -0.72
N ALA A 519 31.64 9.54 -0.62
CA ALA A 519 30.86 10.44 0.21
C ALA A 519 29.68 11.01 -0.58
N LEU A 520 28.53 11.08 0.08
CA LEU A 520 27.27 11.53 -0.49
C LEU A 520 26.67 12.63 0.37
N HIS A 521 26.20 13.70 -0.27
CA HIS A 521 25.38 14.71 0.40
C HIS A 521 23.93 14.26 0.39
N ALA A 522 23.28 14.31 1.55
CA ALA A 522 21.87 13.99 1.73
C ALA A 522 21.13 15.16 2.37
N ALA A 523 20.08 15.65 1.71
CA ALA A 523 19.12 16.60 2.26
C ALA A 523 17.86 15.84 2.65
N VAL A 524 17.52 15.80 3.94
CA VAL A 524 16.34 15.08 4.45
C VAL A 524 15.32 16.10 4.95
N VAL A 525 14.17 16.18 4.28
CA VAL A 525 13.10 17.13 4.55
C VAL A 525 11.77 16.39 4.71
N PHE A 526 10.96 16.83 5.66
CA PHE A 526 9.59 16.36 5.84
C PHE A 526 8.60 17.49 5.65
N LEU A 527 7.52 17.23 4.92
CA LEU A 527 6.42 18.18 4.72
C LEU A 527 5.19 17.64 5.46
N VAL A 528 4.66 18.40 6.41
CA VAL A 528 3.49 18.02 7.20
C VAL A 528 2.33 18.92 6.81
N TYR A 529 1.20 18.32 6.44
CA TYR A 529 0.01 19.05 6.00
C TYR A 529 -1.12 18.92 7.01
N ARG A 530 -1.66 20.03 7.51
CA ARG A 530 -2.84 20.01 8.39
C ARG A 530 -3.84 21.12 8.03
N PRO A 531 -5.14 20.92 8.28
CA PRO A 531 -6.15 21.95 8.01
C PRO A 531 -5.93 23.25 8.80
N THR A 532 -5.42 23.16 10.05
CA THR A 532 -5.22 24.34 10.91
C THR A 532 -3.77 24.47 11.41
N PRO A 533 -3.32 25.70 11.73
CA PRO A 533 -1.98 25.94 12.29
C PRO A 533 -1.71 25.21 13.62
N GLU A 534 -2.71 25.05 14.48
CA GLU A 534 -2.59 24.40 15.80
C GLU A 534 -2.32 22.91 15.62
N GLN A 535 -3.11 22.25 14.78
CA GLN A 535 -2.91 20.85 14.41
C GLN A 535 -1.55 20.65 13.73
N LEU A 536 -1.15 21.60 12.86
CA LEU A 536 0.16 21.58 12.23
C LEU A 536 1.29 21.64 13.26
N ASN A 537 1.20 22.54 14.25
CA ASN A 537 2.19 22.68 15.30
C ASN A 537 2.35 21.39 16.10
N GLN A 538 1.24 20.78 16.52
CA GLN A 538 1.24 19.53 17.27
C GLN A 538 1.84 18.38 16.46
N ALA A 539 1.41 18.21 15.20
CA ALA A 539 1.92 17.17 14.31
C ALA A 539 3.42 17.32 14.04
N CYS A 540 3.90 18.54 13.78
CA CYS A 540 5.33 18.82 13.61
C CYS A 540 6.12 18.46 14.88
N GLN A 541 5.61 18.80 16.06
CA GLN A 541 6.30 18.52 17.34
C GLN A 541 6.39 17.02 17.61
N MET A 542 5.31 16.28 17.40
CA MET A 542 5.31 14.82 17.52
C MET A 542 6.32 14.17 16.57
N LEU A 543 6.30 14.56 15.29
CA LEU A 543 7.22 14.02 14.30
C LEU A 543 8.68 14.35 14.61
N THR A 544 8.97 15.58 15.03
CA THR A 544 10.32 16.02 15.44
C THR A 544 10.91 15.12 16.53
N ASN A 545 10.09 14.73 17.51
CA ASN A 545 10.52 13.90 18.65
C ASN A 545 10.66 12.40 18.31
N SER A 546 10.38 11.99 17.07
CA SER A 546 10.29 10.57 16.68
C SER A 546 11.60 9.98 16.16
N PHE A 547 12.63 10.81 15.94
CA PHE A 547 13.87 10.41 15.25
C PHE A 547 15.03 10.00 16.20
N GLY A 548 14.76 9.80 17.49
CA GLY A 548 15.74 9.31 18.46
C GLY A 548 17.00 10.17 18.54
N SER A 549 18.15 9.63 18.13
CA SER A 549 19.45 10.33 18.17
C SER A 549 19.68 11.31 17.02
N ALA A 550 18.85 11.27 15.97
CA ALA A 550 18.89 12.25 14.89
C ALA A 550 18.11 13.50 15.30
N LYS A 551 18.62 14.67 14.93
CA LYS A 551 17.98 15.94 15.26
C LYS A 551 17.22 16.46 14.05
N VAL A 552 15.90 16.30 14.09
CA VAL A 552 14.99 16.94 13.14
C VAL A 552 14.45 18.20 13.80
N ILE A 553 14.33 19.29 13.05
CA ILE A 553 13.75 20.54 13.55
C ILE A 553 12.74 21.09 12.54
N ARG A 554 11.78 21.87 13.03
CA ARG A 554 10.92 22.65 12.14
C ARG A 554 11.65 23.89 11.64
N GLU A 555 11.65 24.09 10.32
CA GLU A 555 12.13 25.31 9.69
C GLU A 555 11.16 26.47 10.01
N ARG A 556 11.67 27.54 10.62
CA ARG A 556 10.87 28.67 11.11
C ARG A 556 11.11 29.96 10.34
N ASN A 557 12.19 30.03 9.55
CA ASN A 557 12.66 31.27 8.95
C ASN A 557 12.45 31.30 7.43
N ILE A 558 12.63 30.17 6.76
CA ILE A 558 12.60 30.07 5.30
C ILE A 558 11.80 28.86 4.81
N ALA A 559 10.73 28.50 5.51
CA ALA A 559 9.90 27.34 5.16
C ALA A 559 9.43 27.40 3.70
N TRP A 560 9.01 28.58 3.23
CA TRP A 560 8.58 28.82 1.85
C TRP A 560 9.64 28.47 0.81
N LEU A 561 10.92 28.73 1.09
CA LEU A 561 12.02 28.49 0.15
C LEU A 561 12.37 27.00 0.13
N VAL A 562 12.50 26.37 1.30
CA VAL A 562 12.77 24.93 1.40
C VAL A 562 11.63 24.12 0.77
N TRP A 563 10.37 24.55 0.95
CA TRP A 563 9.23 23.94 0.28
C TRP A 563 9.34 24.02 -1.26
N LEU A 564 9.71 25.18 -1.83
CA LEU A 564 9.94 25.32 -3.27
C LEU A 564 11.03 24.37 -3.77
N GLU A 565 12.11 24.17 -3.00
CA GLU A 565 13.21 23.26 -3.33
C GLU A 565 12.78 21.78 -3.37
N THR A 566 11.70 21.40 -2.68
CA THR A 566 11.18 20.02 -2.73
C THR A 566 10.45 19.68 -4.04
N LEU A 567 10.07 20.69 -4.84
CA LEU A 567 9.30 20.48 -6.06
C LEU A 567 10.23 20.00 -7.20
N PRO A 568 9.82 19.00 -8.01
CA PRO A 568 10.63 18.48 -9.12
C PRO A 568 10.72 19.46 -10.30
N ILE A 569 10.15 20.65 -10.17
CA ILE A 569 10.15 21.74 -11.15
C ILE A 569 11.08 22.90 -10.78
N THR A 570 11.91 22.69 -9.75
CA THR A 570 12.90 23.64 -9.23
C THR A 570 14.32 23.13 -9.51
N LEU A 571 15.15 23.97 -10.15
CA LEU A 571 16.56 23.66 -10.45
C LEU A 571 17.45 23.68 -9.20
N GLY A 572 17.05 24.44 -8.18
CA GLY A 572 17.76 24.53 -6.90
C GLY A 572 17.95 23.18 -6.22
N TRP A 573 19.02 23.08 -5.43
CA TRP A 573 19.40 21.90 -4.67
C TRP A 573 18.85 22.03 -3.25
N LEU A 574 18.23 20.98 -2.74
CA LEU A 574 17.51 20.99 -1.47
C LEU A 574 18.48 21.24 -0.30
N LEU A 575 18.18 22.24 0.52
CA LEU A 575 19.02 22.72 1.64
C LEU A 575 20.40 23.27 1.24
N HIS A 576 20.72 23.32 -0.06
CA HIS A 576 21.96 23.90 -0.55
C HIS A 576 21.71 25.28 -1.16
N SER A 577 20.76 25.40 -2.09
CA SER A 577 20.41 26.68 -2.73
C SER A 577 19.85 27.70 -1.73
N SER A 578 19.19 27.23 -0.68
CA SER A 578 18.68 28.04 0.40
C SER A 578 19.78 28.55 1.34
N SER A 579 20.97 27.96 1.35
CA SER A 579 22.06 28.38 2.22
C SER A 579 23.08 29.25 1.50
N LEU A 580 23.34 30.45 2.03
CA LEU A 580 24.30 31.40 1.44
C LEU A 580 25.72 31.27 2.00
N ILE A 581 25.88 30.58 3.13
CA ILE A 581 27.10 30.70 3.96
C ILE A 581 27.68 29.34 4.34
N ASN A 582 26.84 28.31 4.53
CA ASN A 582 27.32 26.99 4.96
C ASN A 582 26.58 25.84 4.26
N GLU A 583 27.22 24.67 4.18
CA GLU A 583 26.56 23.46 3.65
C GLU A 583 25.60 22.90 4.72
N ARG A 584 24.29 22.87 4.44
CA ARG A 584 23.28 22.35 5.39
C ARG A 584 22.99 20.86 5.16
N ARG A 585 23.40 20.29 4.03
CA ARG A 585 23.18 18.87 3.75
C ARG A 585 24.08 18.00 4.62
N LEU A 586 23.54 16.88 5.06
CA LEU A 586 24.30 15.89 5.81
C LEU A 586 25.24 15.15 4.86
N THR A 587 26.39 14.70 5.37
CA THR A 587 27.33 13.90 4.59
C THR A 587 27.39 12.49 5.15
N PHE A 588 27.10 11.51 4.29
CA PHE A 588 27.12 10.08 4.60
C PHE A 588 28.14 9.36 3.71
N ASP A 589 28.54 8.16 4.11
CA ASP A 589 29.16 7.21 3.19
C ASP A 589 28.07 6.40 2.46
N THR A 590 28.47 5.68 1.40
CA THR A 590 27.56 4.86 0.59
C THR A 590 26.87 3.74 1.38
N GLU A 591 27.48 3.26 2.47
CA GLU A 591 26.90 2.24 3.35
C GLU A 591 25.79 2.83 4.23
N THR A 592 26.03 3.99 4.84
CA THR A 592 25.18 4.55 5.90
C THR A 592 24.00 5.37 5.36
N VAL A 593 24.13 5.95 4.16
CA VAL A 593 23.08 6.78 3.57
C VAL A 593 21.75 6.04 3.36
N ALA A 594 21.80 4.71 3.16
CA ALA A 594 20.62 3.87 3.00
C ALA A 594 19.65 3.99 4.19
N GLY A 595 20.17 4.30 5.39
CA GLY A 595 19.34 4.41 6.58
C GLY A 595 18.47 5.66 6.67
N VAL A 596 18.75 6.70 5.86
CA VAL A 596 17.92 7.91 5.79
C VAL A 596 17.06 7.97 4.52
N LEU A 597 17.16 6.96 3.64
CA LEU A 597 16.35 6.88 2.43
C LEU A 597 15.00 6.21 2.71
N PRO A 598 13.89 6.67 2.09
CA PRO A 598 12.59 6.03 2.24
C PRO A 598 12.47 4.84 1.30
N LEU A 599 13.29 3.81 1.51
CA LEU A 599 13.40 2.65 0.63
C LEU A 599 12.32 1.60 0.90
N THR A 600 11.73 1.61 2.08
CA THR A 600 10.85 0.56 2.56
C THR A 600 9.39 0.99 2.56
N ALA A 601 8.51 0.15 2.01
CA ALA A 601 7.06 0.30 2.08
C ALA A 601 6.37 -1.07 2.11
N VAL A 602 5.09 -1.10 2.48
CA VAL A 602 4.30 -2.32 2.38
C VAL A 602 3.90 -2.53 0.93
N ARG A 603 4.07 -3.75 0.40
CA ARG A 603 3.67 -4.10 -0.98
C ARG A 603 2.19 -4.42 -1.03
N ASP A 604 1.56 -4.16 -2.17
CA ASP A 604 0.18 -4.58 -2.42
C ASP A 604 0.10 -6.11 -2.51
N ILE A 605 -1.04 -6.70 -2.11
CA ILE A 605 -1.26 -8.15 -2.13
C ILE A 605 -2.08 -8.53 -3.38
N ASP A 606 -3.28 -7.98 -3.47
CA ASP A 606 -4.21 -8.05 -4.61
C ASP A 606 -4.81 -6.66 -4.88
N PRO A 607 -5.26 -6.36 -6.11
CA PRO A 607 -5.81 -5.04 -6.45
C PRO A 607 -7.24 -4.80 -5.96
N ILE A 608 -7.99 -5.87 -5.69
CA ILE A 608 -9.38 -5.84 -5.22
C ILE A 608 -9.61 -6.91 -4.15
N GLY A 609 -10.75 -6.84 -3.45
CA GLY A 609 -11.17 -7.84 -2.47
C GLY A 609 -11.46 -7.23 -1.10
N VAL A 610 -11.27 -8.06 -0.07
CA VAL A 610 -11.45 -7.65 1.33
C VAL A 610 -10.26 -6.79 1.78
N GLU A 611 -10.54 -5.55 2.18
CA GLU A 611 -9.52 -4.57 2.57
C GLU A 611 -9.05 -4.80 4.02
N PHE A 612 -7.73 -4.83 4.19
CA PHE A 612 -7.03 -4.76 5.47
C PHE A 612 -6.16 -3.51 5.51
N ILE A 613 -5.89 -2.98 6.70
CA ILE A 613 -5.05 -1.80 6.89
C ILE A 613 -3.74 -2.21 7.55
N THR A 614 -2.62 -1.89 6.94
CA THR A 614 -1.29 -2.22 7.48
C THR A 614 -0.87 -1.21 8.54
N LYS A 615 0.20 -1.52 9.27
CA LYS A 615 0.92 -0.47 10.02
C LYS A 615 1.30 0.68 9.08
N GLY A 616 1.05 1.93 9.49
CA GLY A 616 1.18 3.13 8.64
C GLY A 616 -0.05 3.46 7.80
N GLY A 617 -1.14 2.69 7.92
CA GLY A 617 -2.43 3.03 7.33
C GLY A 617 -2.60 2.61 5.87
N LYS A 618 -1.61 1.96 5.23
CA LYS A 618 -1.72 1.52 3.84
C LYS A 618 -2.77 0.41 3.70
N PRO A 619 -3.79 0.55 2.84
CA PRO A 619 -4.72 -0.54 2.57
C PRO A 619 -4.05 -1.63 1.72
N VAL A 620 -4.34 -2.89 2.01
CA VAL A 620 -4.00 -4.06 1.18
C VAL A 620 -5.23 -4.95 1.08
N CYS A 621 -5.47 -5.54 -0.10
CA CYS A 621 -6.66 -6.36 -0.34
C CYS A 621 -6.29 -7.84 -0.46
N VAL A 622 -7.20 -8.71 -0.02
CA VAL A 622 -7.14 -10.16 -0.27
C VAL A 622 -8.31 -10.55 -1.17
N ASP A 623 -7.99 -11.13 -2.33
CA ASP A 623 -8.98 -11.60 -3.29
C ASP A 623 -9.10 -13.13 -3.29
N LEU A 624 -10.34 -13.61 -3.11
CA LEU A 624 -10.67 -15.02 -3.27
C LEU A 624 -11.39 -15.36 -4.58
N MET A 625 -12.00 -14.39 -5.25
CA MET A 625 -13.08 -14.66 -6.23
C MET A 625 -13.04 -13.83 -7.51
N HIS A 626 -12.47 -12.61 -7.50
CA HIS A 626 -12.62 -11.65 -8.58
C HIS A 626 -11.70 -12.00 -9.75
N GLU A 627 -10.39 -11.91 -9.56
CA GLU A 627 -9.39 -12.23 -10.58
C GLU A 627 -9.23 -13.73 -10.78
N GLN A 628 -9.10 -14.47 -9.67
CA GLN A 628 -8.85 -15.91 -9.68
C GLN A 628 -9.59 -16.61 -8.54
N THR A 629 -9.96 -17.86 -8.77
CA THR A 629 -10.51 -18.75 -7.75
C THR A 629 -9.41 -19.20 -6.79
N SER A 630 -9.32 -18.53 -5.64
CA SER A 630 -8.26 -18.72 -4.64
C SER A 630 -8.77 -19.36 -3.36
N ARG A 631 -7.86 -19.65 -2.43
CA ARG A 631 -8.16 -20.40 -1.20
C ARG A 631 -7.42 -19.80 -0.03
N ALA A 632 -8.10 -19.72 1.10
CA ALA A 632 -7.55 -19.19 2.33
C ALA A 632 -7.86 -20.09 3.52
N VAL A 633 -6.95 -20.11 4.47
CA VAL A 633 -7.20 -20.59 5.83
C VAL A 633 -7.04 -19.43 6.81
N ILE A 634 -8.04 -19.25 7.67
CA ILE A 634 -8.05 -18.26 8.75
C ILE A 634 -7.92 -19.00 10.07
N THR A 635 -6.86 -18.72 10.81
CA THR A 635 -6.55 -19.36 12.10
C THR A 635 -6.44 -18.35 13.22
N GLY A 636 -6.84 -18.71 14.44
CA GLY A 636 -6.67 -17.88 15.63
C GLY A 636 -7.53 -18.32 16.80
N GLU A 637 -7.22 -17.84 18.01
CA GLU A 637 -7.98 -18.17 19.22
C GLU A 637 -9.46 -17.74 19.14
N SER A 638 -10.29 -18.29 20.03
CA SER A 638 -11.66 -17.78 20.22
C SER A 638 -11.63 -16.29 20.59
N GLY A 639 -12.57 -15.51 20.06
CA GLY A 639 -12.62 -14.05 20.26
C GLY A 639 -11.64 -13.23 19.40
N SER A 640 -10.76 -13.85 18.60
CA SER A 640 -9.82 -13.11 17.73
C SER A 640 -10.46 -12.40 16.52
N GLY A 641 -11.74 -12.66 16.23
CA GLY A 641 -12.49 -12.07 15.12
C GLY A 641 -12.59 -12.93 13.85
N LYS A 642 -12.23 -14.23 13.90
CA LYS A 642 -12.28 -15.16 12.74
C LYS A 642 -13.61 -15.14 12.00
N SER A 643 -14.72 -15.32 12.71
CA SER A 643 -16.04 -15.40 12.10
C SER A 643 -16.50 -14.06 11.52
N VAL A 644 -16.08 -12.93 12.12
CA VAL A 644 -16.32 -11.59 11.56
C VAL A 644 -15.61 -11.44 10.22
N LEU A 645 -14.35 -11.86 10.15
CA LEU A 645 -13.57 -11.81 8.91
C LEU A 645 -14.11 -12.80 7.86
N GLY A 646 -14.45 -14.02 8.26
CA GLY A 646 -15.07 -15.02 7.39
C GLY A 646 -16.40 -14.54 6.81
N TRP A 647 -17.23 -13.88 7.63
CA TRP A 647 -18.46 -13.26 7.17
C TRP A 647 -18.20 -12.14 6.16
N ARG A 648 -17.14 -11.34 6.34
CA ARG A 648 -16.80 -10.30 5.36
C ARG A 648 -16.42 -10.87 3.99
N PHE A 649 -15.74 -12.02 3.92
CA PHE A 649 -15.50 -12.73 2.65
C PHE A 649 -16.81 -13.25 2.03
N ALA A 650 -17.75 -13.74 2.83
CA ALA A 650 -19.08 -14.11 2.36
C ALA A 650 -19.83 -12.89 1.77
N LEU A 651 -19.79 -11.74 2.47
CA LEU A 651 -20.38 -10.49 1.98
C LEU A 651 -19.75 -10.02 0.65
N ASP A 652 -18.43 -10.19 0.50
CA ASP A 652 -17.72 -9.85 -0.75
C ASP A 652 -18.23 -10.67 -1.94
N ALA A 653 -18.36 -11.99 -1.73
CA ALA A 653 -18.91 -12.90 -2.72
C ALA A 653 -20.37 -12.56 -3.06
N LEU A 654 -21.22 -12.36 -2.05
CA LEU A 654 -22.63 -12.03 -2.24
C LEU A 654 -22.83 -10.67 -2.92
N ALA A 655 -22.01 -9.67 -2.62
CA ALA A 655 -22.02 -8.38 -3.30
C ALA A 655 -21.68 -8.51 -4.80
N ALA A 656 -20.79 -9.45 -5.14
CA ALA A 656 -20.44 -9.81 -6.52
C ALA A 656 -21.41 -10.82 -7.18
N ASN A 657 -22.56 -11.11 -6.55
CA ASN A 657 -23.54 -12.11 -7.00
C ASN A 657 -22.94 -13.53 -7.12
N ILE A 658 -21.94 -13.85 -6.31
CA ILE A 658 -21.32 -15.17 -6.19
C ILE A 658 -21.96 -15.90 -5.00
N PRO A 659 -22.55 -17.09 -5.20
CA PRO A 659 -23.20 -17.83 -4.12
C PRO A 659 -22.19 -18.38 -3.12
N VAL A 660 -22.65 -18.46 -1.87
CA VAL A 660 -21.86 -18.94 -0.74
C VAL A 660 -22.49 -20.21 -0.18
N VAL A 661 -21.68 -21.25 0.00
CA VAL A 661 -22.07 -22.49 0.65
C VAL A 661 -21.17 -22.74 1.85
N GLY A 662 -21.76 -23.07 2.98
CA GLY A 662 -21.06 -23.18 4.25
C GLY A 662 -21.35 -24.46 5.00
N MET A 663 -20.38 -24.93 5.77
CA MET A 663 -20.55 -25.93 6.81
C MET A 663 -20.21 -25.31 8.16
N ASP A 664 -21.06 -25.53 9.15
CA ASP A 664 -20.87 -25.02 10.50
C ASP A 664 -21.04 -26.16 11.52
N ILE A 665 -20.00 -26.39 12.32
CA ILE A 665 -19.99 -27.40 13.38
C ILE A 665 -20.20 -26.68 14.72
N SER A 666 -21.46 -26.49 15.10
CA SER A 666 -21.81 -25.92 16.40
C SER A 666 -22.19 -27.01 17.39
N SER A 667 -21.72 -26.89 18.63
CA SER A 667 -22.09 -27.79 19.74
C SER A 667 -23.48 -27.50 20.33
N GLY A 668 -24.28 -26.61 19.73
CA GLY A 668 -25.59 -26.19 20.24
C GLY A 668 -26.16 -24.90 19.59
N SER A 669 -27.27 -24.38 20.12
CA SER A 669 -27.97 -23.17 19.63
C SER A 669 -27.13 -21.90 19.78
N GLY A 670 -27.07 -21.07 18.73
CA GLY A 670 -26.35 -19.78 18.73
C GLY A 670 -25.14 -19.74 17.79
N SER A 671 -25.27 -20.25 16.56
CA SER A 671 -24.20 -20.16 15.57
C SER A 671 -23.91 -18.70 15.19
N THR A 672 -22.63 -18.41 14.95
CA THR A 672 -22.13 -17.09 14.57
C THR A 672 -22.75 -16.59 13.26
N PHE A 673 -22.95 -17.49 12.30
CA PHE A 673 -23.46 -17.15 10.97
C PHE A 673 -24.98 -17.21 10.88
N GLU A 674 -25.64 -18.02 11.72
CA GLU A 674 -27.09 -18.20 11.72
C GLU A 674 -27.85 -16.88 11.73
N THR A 675 -27.47 -15.95 12.62
CA THR A 675 -28.19 -14.68 12.70
C THR A 675 -27.91 -13.76 11.52
N ALA A 676 -26.67 -13.75 11.02
CA ALA A 676 -26.33 -12.92 9.87
C ALA A 676 -27.03 -13.40 8.59
N ILE A 677 -27.18 -14.72 8.44
CA ILE A 677 -27.90 -15.34 7.33
C ILE A 677 -29.41 -15.09 7.44
N ALA A 678 -29.99 -15.15 8.65
CA ALA A 678 -31.42 -14.88 8.87
C ALA A 678 -31.85 -13.45 8.46
N LEU A 679 -30.91 -12.49 8.44
CA LEU A 679 -31.17 -11.12 7.95
C LEU A 679 -31.50 -11.08 6.45
N LEU A 680 -31.10 -12.09 5.68
CA LEU A 680 -31.33 -12.17 4.24
C LEU A 680 -32.73 -12.69 3.89
N GLY A 681 -33.51 -13.14 4.88
CA GLY A 681 -34.84 -13.68 4.62
C GLY A 681 -34.77 -14.90 3.70
N ASP A 682 -35.55 -14.90 2.63
CA ASP A 682 -35.62 -16.03 1.68
C ASP A 682 -34.33 -16.21 0.85
N ASP A 683 -33.45 -15.20 0.79
CA ASP A 683 -32.19 -15.24 0.06
C ASP A 683 -31.05 -15.90 0.84
N GLY A 684 -31.24 -16.16 2.14
CA GLY A 684 -30.25 -16.82 3.00
C GLY A 684 -30.87 -17.97 3.77
N ALA A 685 -30.14 -19.07 3.88
CA ALA A 685 -30.65 -20.23 4.60
C ALA A 685 -29.61 -20.90 5.48
N TYR A 686 -30.00 -21.13 6.74
CA TYR A 686 -29.23 -21.87 7.73
C TYR A 686 -29.98 -23.16 8.05
N TYR A 687 -29.49 -24.28 7.54
CA TYR A 687 -30.17 -25.57 7.58
C TYR A 687 -29.51 -26.50 8.58
N ASP A 688 -30.25 -26.85 9.63
CA ASP A 688 -29.91 -27.94 10.53
C ASP A 688 -30.21 -29.27 9.84
N ILE A 689 -29.16 -29.99 9.43
CA ILE A 689 -29.31 -31.22 8.64
C ILE A 689 -29.95 -32.36 9.46
N THR A 690 -29.98 -32.24 10.80
CA THR A 690 -30.66 -33.21 11.69
C THR A 690 -32.18 -33.10 11.66
N LYS A 691 -32.71 -31.93 11.29
CA LYS A 691 -34.16 -31.64 11.30
C LYS A 691 -34.83 -31.80 9.94
N GLY A 692 -34.04 -31.91 8.86
CA GLY A 692 -34.53 -32.03 7.48
C GLY A 692 -33.99 -33.27 6.77
N SER A 693 -34.28 -33.39 5.47
CA SER A 693 -33.66 -34.37 4.58
C SER A 693 -32.75 -33.71 3.55
N SER A 694 -31.66 -34.39 3.21
CA SER A 694 -30.68 -33.99 2.21
C SER A 694 -30.35 -35.20 1.36
N ASN A 695 -30.89 -35.25 0.14
CA ASN A 695 -30.70 -36.38 -0.76
C ASN A 695 -29.23 -36.46 -1.19
N LEU A 696 -28.56 -37.55 -0.81
CA LEU A 696 -27.15 -37.79 -1.16
C LEU A 696 -26.96 -37.94 -2.68
N LEU A 697 -27.95 -38.47 -3.40
CA LEU A 697 -27.89 -38.69 -4.85
C LEU A 697 -28.53 -37.58 -5.68
N GLU A 698 -28.82 -36.43 -5.08
CA GLU A 698 -29.27 -35.28 -5.87
C GLU A 698 -28.10 -34.74 -6.72
N ILE A 699 -28.32 -34.62 -8.02
CA ILE A 699 -27.32 -34.06 -8.96
C ILE A 699 -27.32 -32.52 -8.91
N PRO A 700 -26.20 -31.85 -9.23
CA PRO A 700 -26.20 -30.40 -9.39
C PRO A 700 -27.09 -29.98 -10.56
N ASP A 701 -27.75 -28.82 -10.46
CA ASP A 701 -28.50 -28.26 -11.58
C ASP A 701 -27.53 -27.60 -12.56
N LEU A 702 -27.21 -28.32 -13.64
CA LEU A 702 -26.22 -27.91 -14.63
C LEU A 702 -26.85 -27.29 -15.89
N ARG A 703 -28.17 -27.06 -15.91
CA ARG A 703 -28.89 -26.57 -17.11
C ARG A 703 -28.38 -25.22 -17.64
N ARG A 704 -27.72 -24.42 -16.81
CA ARG A 704 -27.14 -23.13 -17.20
C ARG A 704 -25.81 -23.20 -17.95
N PHE A 705 -25.16 -24.35 -17.98
CA PHE A 705 -23.85 -24.54 -18.62
C PHE A 705 -23.98 -25.11 -20.03
N ASP A 706 -22.93 -25.01 -20.84
CA ASP A 706 -22.85 -25.69 -22.14
C ASP A 706 -22.62 -27.21 -21.97
N LYS A 707 -22.67 -27.96 -23.08
CA LYS A 707 -22.56 -29.44 -23.04
C LYS A 707 -21.21 -29.92 -22.47
N GLN A 708 -20.11 -29.22 -22.77
CA GLN A 708 -18.78 -29.63 -22.35
C GLN A 708 -18.61 -29.42 -20.84
N GLU A 709 -19.00 -28.25 -20.35
CA GLU A 709 -18.94 -27.88 -18.95
C GLU A 709 -19.94 -28.67 -18.10
N ARG A 710 -21.13 -28.97 -18.63
CA ARG A 710 -22.10 -29.90 -18.02
C ARG A 710 -21.47 -31.27 -17.78
N SER A 711 -20.86 -31.87 -18.80
CA SER A 711 -20.23 -33.20 -18.66
C SER A 711 -19.15 -33.16 -17.59
N ARG A 712 -18.25 -32.17 -17.68
CA ARG A 712 -17.12 -32.02 -16.75
C ARG A 712 -17.58 -31.88 -15.30
N ARG A 713 -18.56 -31.02 -15.02
CA ARG A 713 -19.10 -30.79 -13.67
C ARG A 713 -19.87 -32.00 -13.14
N LEU A 714 -20.61 -32.69 -14.01
CA LEU A 714 -21.31 -33.91 -13.65
C LEU A 714 -20.31 -35.03 -13.30
N ASP A 715 -19.24 -35.19 -14.07
CA ASP A 715 -18.21 -36.19 -13.82
C ASP A 715 -17.50 -35.95 -12.49
N GLN A 716 -17.26 -34.69 -12.12
CA GLN A 716 -16.71 -34.33 -10.81
C GLN A 716 -17.66 -34.65 -9.67
N TRP A 717 -18.96 -34.37 -9.83
CA TRP A 717 -19.96 -34.78 -8.86
C TRP A 717 -20.01 -36.32 -8.73
N LYS A 718 -19.92 -37.07 -9.84
CA LYS A 718 -19.86 -38.54 -9.82
C LYS A 718 -18.65 -39.05 -9.04
N GLU A 719 -17.47 -38.51 -9.30
CA GLU A 719 -16.24 -38.88 -8.59
C GLU A 719 -16.37 -38.64 -7.08
N PHE A 720 -16.91 -37.48 -6.70
CA PHE A 720 -17.16 -37.12 -5.31
C PHE A 720 -18.16 -38.08 -4.62
N ILE A 721 -19.30 -38.34 -5.27
CA ILE A 721 -20.34 -39.23 -4.72
C ILE A 721 -19.83 -40.66 -4.63
N ARG A 722 -19.09 -41.16 -5.62
CA ARG A 722 -18.47 -42.49 -5.57
C ARG A 722 -17.56 -42.63 -4.35
N LYS A 723 -16.69 -41.65 -4.10
CA LYS A 723 -15.81 -41.64 -2.91
C LYS A 723 -16.63 -41.61 -1.62
N SER A 724 -17.64 -40.74 -1.55
CA SER A 724 -18.53 -40.66 -0.39
C SER A 724 -19.25 -41.98 -0.11
N LEU A 725 -19.76 -42.64 -1.14
CA LEU A 725 -20.41 -43.96 -1.03
C LEU A 725 -19.42 -45.05 -0.63
N THR A 726 -18.17 -45.00 -1.11
CA THR A 726 -17.12 -45.95 -0.73
C THR A 726 -16.80 -45.83 0.75
N ILE A 727 -16.62 -44.60 1.23
CA ILE A 727 -16.43 -44.28 2.65
C ILE A 727 -17.59 -44.81 3.50
N ILE A 728 -18.83 -44.54 3.09
CA ILE A 728 -20.04 -45.01 3.78
C ILE A 728 -20.13 -46.55 3.78
N SER A 729 -19.80 -47.19 2.66
CA SER A 729 -19.88 -48.64 2.46
C SER A 729 -18.79 -49.40 3.22
N MET A 730 -17.61 -48.80 3.39
CA MET A 730 -16.54 -49.42 4.19
C MET A 730 -16.78 -49.23 5.68
N GLY A 731 -17.34 -48.10 6.11
CA GLY A 731 -17.63 -47.83 7.52
C GLY A 731 -16.38 -47.92 8.39
N LYS A 732 -16.34 -48.88 9.34
CA LYS A 732 -15.17 -49.16 10.19
C LYS A 732 -14.26 -50.28 9.66
N VAL A 733 -14.61 -50.89 8.52
CA VAL A 733 -13.85 -52.00 7.94
C VAL A 733 -12.59 -51.46 7.28
N ASN A 734 -11.43 -51.94 7.72
CA ASN A 734 -10.13 -51.57 7.16
C ASN A 734 -9.55 -52.74 6.36
N ASP A 735 -9.97 -52.89 5.12
CA ASP A 735 -9.42 -53.85 4.16
C ASP A 735 -9.19 -53.14 2.81
N PRO A 736 -7.93 -52.88 2.42
CA PRO A 736 -7.61 -52.18 1.17
C PRO A 736 -8.07 -52.92 -0.09
N LYS A 737 -8.02 -54.26 -0.10
CA LYS A 737 -8.44 -55.06 -1.28
C LYS A 737 -9.95 -55.01 -1.43
N LEU A 738 -10.67 -55.13 -0.32
CA LEU A 738 -12.12 -54.97 -0.31
C LEU A 738 -12.54 -53.55 -0.68
N ALA A 739 -11.87 -52.51 -0.14
CA ALA A 739 -12.15 -51.11 -0.46
C ALA A 739 -11.98 -50.81 -1.95
N GLN A 740 -10.89 -51.30 -2.56
CA GLN A 740 -10.68 -51.18 -4.00
C GLN A 740 -11.78 -51.87 -4.80
N ARG A 741 -12.23 -53.05 -4.35
CA ARG A 741 -13.32 -53.76 -5.03
C ARG A 741 -14.67 -53.07 -4.86
N VAL A 742 -14.95 -52.53 -3.67
CA VAL A 742 -16.14 -51.73 -3.37
C VAL A 742 -16.20 -50.49 -4.25
N ASP A 743 -15.10 -49.73 -4.38
CA ASP A 743 -15.04 -48.56 -5.28
C ASP A 743 -15.30 -48.93 -6.74
N ALA A 744 -14.72 -50.04 -7.22
CA ALA A 744 -14.94 -50.54 -8.58
C ALA A 744 -16.40 -50.95 -8.84
N ILE A 745 -17.04 -51.63 -7.88
CA ILE A 745 -18.47 -51.97 -7.95
C ILE A 745 -19.33 -50.70 -7.94
N LEU A 746 -19.06 -49.75 -7.03
CA LEU A 746 -19.80 -48.49 -6.96
C LEU A 746 -19.65 -47.64 -8.22
N LEU A 747 -18.50 -47.66 -8.89
CA LEU A 747 -18.31 -47.02 -10.18
C LEU A 747 -19.27 -47.59 -11.25
N LEU A 748 -19.37 -48.92 -11.35
CA LEU A 748 -20.26 -49.58 -12.30
C LEU A 748 -21.73 -49.34 -11.95
N THR A 749 -22.08 -49.43 -10.67
CA THR A 749 -23.43 -49.18 -10.16
C THR A 749 -23.88 -47.75 -10.46
N LEU A 750 -23.04 -46.75 -10.13
CA LEU A 750 -23.37 -45.34 -10.37
C LEU A 750 -23.49 -45.05 -11.88
N LYS A 751 -22.64 -45.66 -12.70
CA LYS A 751 -22.72 -45.54 -14.16
C LYS A 751 -24.06 -46.07 -14.68
N LYS A 752 -24.43 -47.30 -14.31
CA LYS A 752 -25.71 -47.92 -14.71
C LYS A 752 -26.92 -47.13 -14.26
N PHE A 753 -26.91 -46.65 -13.02
CA PHE A 753 -27.96 -45.82 -12.46
C PHE A 753 -28.16 -44.51 -13.23
N LEU A 754 -27.08 -43.80 -13.59
CA LEU A 754 -27.17 -42.52 -14.29
C LEU A 754 -27.41 -42.64 -15.80
N GLU A 755 -27.22 -43.83 -16.39
CA GLU A 755 -27.52 -44.13 -17.80
C GLU A 755 -28.95 -44.66 -18.00
N ASP A 756 -29.67 -44.97 -16.92
CA ASP A 756 -31.03 -45.51 -16.97
C ASP A 756 -32.06 -44.44 -17.43
N PRO A 757 -32.87 -44.71 -18.46
CA PRO A 757 -33.82 -43.74 -19.00
C PRO A 757 -34.87 -43.25 -17.99
N GLU A 758 -35.36 -44.12 -17.10
CA GLU A 758 -36.37 -43.77 -16.09
C GLU A 758 -35.77 -42.84 -15.03
N ILE A 759 -34.54 -43.12 -14.60
CA ILE A 759 -33.80 -42.27 -13.66
C ILE A 759 -33.53 -40.89 -14.26
N ILE A 760 -33.10 -40.81 -15.51
CA ILE A 760 -32.85 -39.55 -16.21
C ILE A 760 -34.13 -38.72 -16.32
N GLU A 761 -35.25 -39.34 -16.72
CA GLU A 761 -36.54 -38.68 -16.85
C GLU A 761 -37.02 -38.09 -15.52
N ARG A 762 -36.90 -38.84 -14.42
CA ARG A 762 -37.25 -38.37 -13.07
C ARG A 762 -36.41 -37.17 -12.62
N TYR A 763 -35.10 -37.16 -12.88
CA TYR A 763 -34.28 -35.98 -12.59
C TYR A 763 -34.73 -34.76 -13.41
N ASN A 764 -34.94 -34.93 -14.73
CA ASN A 764 -35.37 -33.85 -15.60
C ASN A 764 -36.72 -33.27 -15.17
N ALA A 765 -37.72 -34.12 -14.89
CA ALA A 765 -39.03 -33.71 -14.41
C ALA A 765 -38.94 -32.93 -13.09
N ALA A 766 -38.13 -33.40 -12.14
CA ALA A 766 -37.93 -32.71 -10.85
C ALA A 766 -37.32 -31.30 -11.03
N PHE A 767 -36.31 -31.14 -11.90
CA PHE A 767 -35.70 -29.83 -12.15
C PHE A 767 -36.59 -28.90 -12.98
N GLU A 768 -37.38 -29.43 -13.91
CA GLU A 768 -38.32 -28.65 -14.73
C GLU A 768 -39.51 -28.13 -13.92
N LYS A 769 -40.11 -28.99 -13.09
CA LYS A 769 -41.26 -28.65 -12.25
C LYS A 769 -40.88 -27.90 -10.98
N GLY A 770 -39.61 -28.02 -10.57
CA GLY A 770 -39.01 -27.23 -9.50
C GLY A 770 -39.24 -27.80 -8.10
N TRP A 771 -38.58 -27.17 -7.13
CA TRP A 771 -38.63 -27.56 -5.72
C TRP A 771 -40.06 -27.53 -5.15
N LYS A 772 -40.40 -28.52 -4.31
CA LYS A 772 -41.75 -28.79 -3.74
C LYS A 772 -42.82 -29.32 -4.72
N SER A 773 -42.53 -29.48 -6.00
CA SER A 773 -43.44 -30.18 -6.93
C SER A 773 -43.63 -31.65 -6.54
N ASN A 774 -44.67 -32.29 -7.07
CA ASN A 774 -44.88 -33.74 -6.88
C ASN A 774 -43.71 -34.53 -7.51
N GLU A 775 -43.24 -34.06 -8.66
CA GLU A 775 -42.11 -34.62 -9.39
C GLU A 775 -40.80 -34.51 -8.60
N TRP A 776 -40.63 -33.43 -7.81
CA TRP A 776 -39.49 -33.31 -6.88
C TRP A 776 -39.55 -34.35 -5.76
N GLN A 777 -40.74 -34.72 -5.28
CA GLN A 777 -40.87 -35.77 -4.27
C GLN A 777 -40.47 -37.16 -4.80
N GLU A 778 -40.57 -37.33 -6.12
CA GLU A 778 -40.16 -38.55 -6.83
C GLU A 778 -38.72 -38.47 -7.37
N ILE A 779 -37.89 -37.51 -6.92
CA ILE A 779 -36.49 -37.44 -7.36
C ILE A 779 -35.72 -38.72 -6.96
N PRO A 780 -34.83 -39.27 -7.81
CA PRO A 780 -34.09 -40.48 -7.50
C PRO A 780 -33.25 -40.38 -6.22
N THR A 781 -33.24 -41.45 -5.42
CA THR A 781 -32.59 -41.48 -4.09
C THR A 781 -31.62 -42.65 -3.94
N LEU A 782 -30.89 -42.69 -2.81
CA LEU A 782 -30.01 -43.81 -2.46
C LEU A 782 -30.69 -45.18 -2.53
N LYS A 783 -32.00 -45.25 -2.24
CA LYS A 783 -32.79 -46.49 -2.35
C LYS A 783 -32.88 -46.99 -3.79
N ASP A 784 -32.96 -46.07 -4.75
CA ASP A 784 -33.04 -46.41 -6.17
C ASP A 784 -31.70 -46.93 -6.67
N LEU A 785 -30.58 -46.31 -6.27
CA LEU A 785 -29.22 -46.76 -6.62
C LEU A 785 -28.95 -48.20 -6.17
N LEU A 786 -29.37 -48.58 -4.95
CA LEU A 786 -29.11 -49.92 -4.42
C LEU A 786 -29.76 -51.03 -5.25
N LYS A 787 -30.84 -50.75 -5.99
CA LYS A 787 -31.48 -51.72 -6.91
C LYS A 787 -30.55 -52.14 -8.05
N PHE A 788 -29.63 -51.26 -8.44
CA PHE A 788 -28.64 -51.53 -9.49
C PHE A 788 -27.39 -52.25 -8.98
N CYS A 789 -27.19 -52.35 -7.66
CA CYS A 789 -26.03 -53.00 -7.05
C CYS A 789 -26.24 -54.52 -6.93
N THR A 790 -26.52 -55.20 -8.04
CA THR A 790 -26.74 -56.66 -8.09
C THR A 790 -25.92 -57.29 -9.20
N LYS A 791 -25.63 -58.59 -9.10
CA LYS A 791 -24.84 -59.30 -10.10
C LYS A 791 -25.48 -59.18 -11.50
N GLU A 792 -26.80 -59.33 -11.55
CA GLU A 792 -27.61 -59.35 -12.78
C GLU A 792 -27.60 -57.97 -13.46
N GLN A 793 -27.79 -56.89 -12.69
CA GLN A 793 -27.81 -55.52 -13.22
C GLN A 793 -26.42 -55.03 -13.67
N LEU A 794 -25.37 -55.47 -12.99
CA LEU A 794 -23.98 -55.08 -13.29
C LEU A 794 -23.35 -55.92 -14.42
N ASN A 795 -23.97 -57.02 -14.85
CA ASN A 795 -23.49 -57.92 -15.90
C ASN A 795 -22.03 -58.38 -15.69
N LEU A 796 -21.69 -58.79 -14.47
CA LEU A 796 -20.33 -59.20 -14.10
C LEU A 796 -19.99 -60.59 -14.68
N GLN A 797 -19.23 -60.62 -15.78
CA GLN A 797 -18.85 -61.85 -16.49
C GLN A 797 -17.96 -62.79 -15.67
N ASN A 798 -17.03 -62.25 -14.87
CA ASN A 798 -16.11 -63.00 -13.99
C ASN A 798 -16.42 -62.69 -12.52
N PHE A 799 -17.53 -63.23 -12.01
CA PHE A 799 -18.00 -62.97 -10.64
C PHE A 799 -17.20 -63.78 -9.61
N THR A 800 -16.30 -63.13 -8.89
CA THR A 800 -15.44 -63.73 -7.86
C THR A 800 -16.08 -63.70 -6.48
N ASP A 801 -15.54 -64.44 -5.52
CA ASP A 801 -15.98 -64.35 -4.11
C ASP A 801 -15.78 -62.93 -3.54
N LEU A 802 -14.73 -62.23 -3.97
CA LEU A 802 -14.47 -60.86 -3.56
C LEU A 802 -15.55 -59.89 -4.10
N ASP A 803 -16.11 -60.14 -5.28
CA ASP A 803 -17.26 -59.40 -5.80
C ASP A 803 -18.49 -59.57 -4.93
N ARG A 804 -18.77 -60.83 -4.55
CA ARG A 804 -19.88 -61.15 -3.68
C ARG A 804 -19.72 -60.45 -2.33
N ILE A 805 -18.53 -60.49 -1.75
CA ILE A 805 -18.23 -59.82 -0.48
C ILE A 805 -18.40 -58.29 -0.62
N ALA A 806 -17.90 -57.69 -1.71
CA ALA A 806 -18.01 -56.25 -1.95
C ALA A 806 -19.47 -55.79 -2.14
N ILE A 807 -20.26 -56.49 -2.95
CA ILE A 807 -21.70 -56.20 -3.13
C ILE A 807 -22.44 -56.34 -1.80
N ASN A 808 -22.20 -57.44 -1.07
CA ASN A 808 -22.82 -57.67 0.24
C ASN A 808 -22.43 -56.57 1.24
N GLN A 809 -21.18 -56.13 1.23
CA GLN A 809 -20.70 -55.04 2.08
C GLN A 809 -21.45 -53.74 1.80
N ILE A 810 -21.55 -53.34 0.52
CA ILE A 810 -22.29 -52.13 0.10
C ILE A 810 -23.76 -52.23 0.53
N ILE A 811 -24.45 -53.32 0.17
CA ILE A 811 -25.87 -53.50 0.46
C ILE A 811 -26.11 -53.51 1.98
N THR A 812 -25.29 -54.25 2.73
CA THR A 812 -25.47 -54.39 4.18
C THR A 812 -25.27 -53.06 4.89
N GLN A 813 -24.19 -52.33 4.58
CA GLN A 813 -23.93 -51.03 5.22
C GLN A 813 -24.93 -49.96 4.80
N CYS A 814 -25.29 -49.87 3.51
CA CYS A 814 -26.29 -48.91 3.07
C CYS A 814 -27.68 -49.23 3.61
N ASN A 815 -28.09 -50.50 3.72
CA ASN A 815 -29.38 -50.87 4.33
C ASN A 815 -29.38 -50.63 5.85
N ALA A 816 -28.27 -50.93 6.54
CA ALA A 816 -28.11 -50.59 7.95
C ALA A 816 -28.22 -49.07 8.19
N LEU A 817 -27.63 -48.27 7.29
CA LEU A 817 -27.78 -46.83 7.29
C LEU A 817 -29.24 -46.42 7.05
N LEU A 818 -29.90 -46.92 6.00
CA LEU A 818 -31.30 -46.61 5.66
C LEU A 818 -32.30 -46.98 6.76
N ALA A 819 -31.98 -47.96 7.61
CA ALA A 819 -32.78 -48.33 8.77
C ALA A 819 -32.68 -47.29 9.91
N SER A 820 -31.58 -46.53 9.98
CA SER A 820 -31.37 -45.52 11.01
C SER A 820 -32.18 -44.23 10.73
N PRO A 821 -32.52 -43.44 11.77
CA PRO A 821 -33.14 -42.12 11.59
C PRO A 821 -32.34 -41.22 10.65
N LEU A 822 -31.02 -41.28 10.76
CA LEU A 822 -30.07 -40.57 9.91
C LEU A 822 -30.16 -41.02 8.44
N GLY A 823 -30.13 -42.32 8.15
CA GLY A 823 -30.20 -42.78 6.77
C GLY A 823 -31.55 -42.52 6.11
N LYS A 824 -32.63 -42.44 6.89
CA LYS A 824 -33.93 -41.96 6.39
C LYS A 824 -33.87 -40.50 5.93
N ALA A 825 -33.07 -39.66 6.58
CA ALA A 825 -32.89 -38.25 6.19
C ALA A 825 -32.04 -38.09 4.91
N ILE A 826 -31.06 -38.95 4.67
CA ILE A 826 -30.19 -38.83 3.48
C ILE A 826 -30.78 -39.47 2.21
N ALA A 827 -31.79 -40.34 2.36
CA ALA A 827 -32.40 -41.13 1.29
C ALA A 827 -33.84 -40.70 0.98
N ARG A 828 -34.15 -39.43 1.22
CA ARG A 828 -35.40 -38.75 0.87
C ARG A 828 -35.07 -37.51 0.05
N PRO A 829 -36.02 -37.00 -0.75
CA PRO A 829 -35.87 -35.72 -1.44
C PRO A 829 -35.39 -34.62 -0.50
N SER A 830 -34.51 -33.73 -0.98
CA SER A 830 -34.00 -32.64 -0.14
C SER A 830 -35.14 -31.68 0.23
N THR A 831 -35.24 -31.35 1.52
CA THR A 831 -36.28 -30.44 2.05
C THR A 831 -35.86 -28.98 2.08
N PHE A 832 -34.64 -28.65 1.66
CA PHE A 832 -34.13 -27.29 1.60
C PHE A 832 -34.23 -26.72 0.18
N SER A 833 -34.44 -25.41 0.09
CA SER A 833 -34.60 -24.71 -1.18
C SER A 833 -33.27 -24.61 -1.92
N PRO A 834 -33.23 -24.83 -3.24
CA PRO A 834 -32.05 -24.55 -4.05
C PRO A 834 -31.89 -23.05 -4.38
N ALA A 835 -32.88 -22.20 -4.09
CA ALA A 835 -32.89 -20.79 -4.48
C ALA A 835 -31.95 -19.84 -3.71
N PRO A 836 -31.74 -19.96 -2.38
CA PRO A 836 -30.97 -19.00 -1.60
C PRO A 836 -29.54 -18.79 -2.13
N ALA A 837 -29.08 -17.54 -2.12
CA ALA A 837 -27.74 -17.13 -2.53
C ALA A 837 -26.67 -17.58 -1.52
N ILE A 838 -27.04 -17.74 -0.24
CA ILE A 838 -26.19 -18.31 0.80
C ILE A 838 -26.87 -19.47 1.52
N LYS A 839 -26.14 -20.57 1.70
CA LYS A 839 -26.62 -21.77 2.39
C LYS A 839 -25.57 -22.28 3.36
N PHE A 840 -25.91 -22.39 4.64
CA PHE A 840 -25.05 -23.02 5.64
C PHE A 840 -25.72 -24.29 6.16
N PHE A 841 -24.94 -25.37 6.21
CA PHE A 841 -25.38 -26.65 6.75
C PHE A 841 -24.79 -26.83 8.14
N ALA A 842 -25.66 -26.81 9.15
CA ALA A 842 -25.29 -26.94 10.55
C ALA A 842 -25.26 -28.41 10.97
N LEU A 843 -24.22 -28.78 11.70
CA LEU A 843 -24.00 -30.11 12.27
C LEU A 843 -24.09 -30.01 13.80
N SER A 844 -25.32 -29.94 14.33
CA SER A 844 -25.57 -29.76 15.77
C SER A 844 -26.28 -30.96 16.40
N GLY A 845 -26.08 -31.20 17.70
CA GLY A 845 -26.91 -32.12 18.49
C GLY A 845 -26.66 -33.62 18.29
N LEU A 846 -25.52 -34.01 17.71
CA LEU A 846 -25.18 -35.43 17.50
C LEU A 846 -24.26 -35.94 18.62
N SER A 847 -24.65 -37.00 19.33
CA SER A 847 -23.85 -37.61 20.40
C SER A 847 -22.96 -38.77 19.92
N ASN A 848 -23.26 -39.35 18.75
CA ASN A 848 -22.54 -40.48 18.16
C ASN A 848 -21.55 -40.00 17.09
N GLU A 849 -20.28 -40.37 17.25
CA GLU A 849 -19.17 -40.00 16.36
C GLU A 849 -19.36 -40.52 14.91
N GLN A 850 -19.99 -41.69 14.75
CA GLN A 850 -20.25 -42.26 13.42
C GLN A 850 -21.37 -41.50 12.68
N ASP A 851 -22.40 -41.06 13.41
CA ASP A 851 -23.50 -40.27 12.83
C ASP A 851 -23.03 -38.85 12.47
N GLN A 852 -22.17 -38.24 13.30
CA GLN A 852 -21.49 -36.98 12.99
C GLN A 852 -20.71 -37.05 11.68
N TYR A 853 -19.94 -38.12 11.49
CA TYR A 853 -19.15 -38.32 10.29
C TYR A 853 -20.02 -38.45 9.02
N LEU A 854 -21.06 -39.27 9.08
CA LEU A 854 -21.98 -39.49 7.97
C LEU A 854 -22.77 -38.21 7.61
N MET A 855 -23.18 -37.43 8.62
CA MET A 855 -23.82 -36.13 8.38
C MET A 855 -22.86 -35.11 7.78
N ALA A 856 -21.61 -35.07 8.22
CA ALA A 856 -20.60 -34.22 7.61
C ALA A 856 -20.39 -34.54 6.13
N MET A 857 -20.31 -35.83 5.78
CA MET A 857 -20.21 -36.27 4.38
C MET A 857 -21.43 -35.84 3.56
N ASN A 858 -22.64 -35.96 4.10
CA ASN A 858 -23.85 -35.54 3.41
C ASN A 858 -23.96 -34.00 3.27
N ALA A 859 -23.60 -33.26 4.31
CA ALA A 859 -23.55 -31.80 4.29
C ALA A 859 -22.53 -31.30 3.25
N HIS A 860 -21.34 -31.91 3.21
CA HIS A 860 -20.34 -31.61 2.20
C HIS A 860 -20.84 -31.94 0.79
N ALA A 861 -21.55 -33.07 0.60
CA ALA A 861 -22.19 -33.39 -0.67
C ALA A 861 -23.19 -32.32 -1.13
N ALA A 862 -24.01 -31.82 -0.20
CA ALA A 862 -24.93 -30.72 -0.48
C ALA A 862 -24.17 -29.42 -0.84
N CYS A 863 -23.07 -29.09 -0.15
CA CYS A 863 -22.21 -27.95 -0.48
C CYS A 863 -21.65 -28.06 -1.91
N ILE A 864 -21.03 -29.19 -2.25
CA ILE A 864 -20.44 -29.43 -3.58
C ILE A 864 -21.49 -29.35 -4.67
N ARG A 865 -22.66 -29.95 -4.46
CA ARG A 865 -23.78 -29.88 -5.40
C ARG A 865 -24.18 -28.42 -5.69
N ASN A 866 -24.36 -27.62 -4.65
CA ASN A 866 -24.74 -26.22 -4.78
C ASN A 866 -23.62 -25.38 -5.43
N ALA A 867 -22.36 -25.64 -5.06
CA ALA A 867 -21.19 -24.98 -5.64
C ALA A 867 -21.05 -25.26 -7.15
N LEU A 868 -21.12 -26.53 -7.55
CA LEU A 868 -21.01 -26.95 -8.95
C LEU A 868 -22.15 -26.44 -9.83
N SER A 869 -23.30 -26.10 -9.25
CA SER A 869 -24.45 -25.52 -9.98
C SER A 869 -24.19 -24.06 -10.42
N HIS A 870 -23.05 -23.46 -10.06
CA HIS A 870 -22.72 -22.06 -10.35
C HIS A 870 -21.33 -21.91 -10.99
N PRO A 871 -21.12 -20.92 -11.90
CA PRO A 871 -19.83 -20.73 -12.56
C PRO A 871 -18.69 -20.45 -11.58
N LYS A 872 -18.98 -19.63 -10.56
CA LYS A 872 -18.12 -19.36 -9.41
C LYS A 872 -18.94 -19.57 -8.13
N SER A 873 -18.30 -20.02 -7.06
CA SER A 873 -18.92 -20.18 -5.73
C SER A 873 -17.88 -20.13 -4.63
N LEU A 874 -18.26 -19.67 -3.45
CA LEU A 874 -17.40 -19.70 -2.25
C LEU A 874 -17.86 -20.82 -1.30
N PHE A 875 -16.96 -21.73 -0.97
CA PHE A 875 -17.14 -22.70 0.11
C PHE A 875 -16.50 -22.19 1.41
N ILE A 876 -17.26 -22.19 2.51
CA ILE A 876 -16.80 -21.81 3.85
C ILE A 876 -16.91 -23.01 4.80
N GLY A 877 -15.81 -23.44 5.39
CA GLY A 877 -15.80 -24.45 6.44
C GLY A 877 -15.47 -23.84 7.79
N ASP A 878 -16.44 -23.72 8.68
CA ASP A 878 -16.20 -23.26 10.06
C ASP A 878 -15.97 -24.46 10.99
N GLU A 879 -14.86 -24.42 11.73
CA GLU A 879 -14.45 -25.42 12.73
C GLU A 879 -14.35 -26.88 12.21
N LEU A 880 -14.00 -27.06 10.93
CA LEU A 880 -13.82 -28.38 10.32
C LEU A 880 -12.68 -29.22 10.95
N SER A 881 -11.82 -28.58 11.77
CA SER A 881 -10.74 -29.20 12.54
C SER A 881 -11.20 -30.46 13.29
N ILE A 882 -12.42 -30.44 13.84
CA ILE A 882 -12.99 -31.56 14.59
C ILE A 882 -13.16 -32.80 13.70
N LEU A 883 -13.56 -32.59 12.44
CA LEU A 883 -13.83 -33.66 11.47
C LEU A 883 -12.57 -34.13 10.74
N PHE A 884 -11.50 -33.33 10.72
CA PHE A 884 -10.24 -33.73 10.10
C PHE A 884 -9.56 -34.93 10.76
N LYS A 885 -9.99 -35.32 11.97
CA LYS A 885 -9.63 -36.61 12.59
C LYS A 885 -10.17 -37.83 11.85
N LYS A 886 -11.06 -37.64 10.88
CA LYS A 886 -11.66 -38.71 10.07
C LYS A 886 -11.05 -38.67 8.67
N ASP A 887 -10.18 -39.63 8.38
CA ASP A 887 -9.34 -39.66 7.18
C ASP A 887 -10.15 -39.45 5.89
N GLY A 888 -11.28 -40.14 5.71
CA GLY A 888 -12.08 -39.99 4.49
C GLY A 888 -12.72 -38.60 4.32
N PHE A 889 -13.04 -37.87 5.39
CA PHE A 889 -13.55 -36.49 5.26
C PHE A 889 -12.41 -35.52 4.96
N ALA A 890 -11.26 -35.69 5.61
CA ALA A 890 -10.06 -34.90 5.34
C ALA A 890 -9.62 -35.03 3.87
N GLU A 891 -9.59 -36.26 3.33
CA GLU A 891 -9.29 -36.54 1.92
C GLU A 891 -10.19 -35.78 0.96
N VAL A 892 -11.49 -35.77 1.24
CA VAL A 892 -12.51 -35.12 0.41
C VAL A 892 -12.38 -33.59 0.44
N VAL A 893 -12.13 -32.99 1.60
CA VAL A 893 -11.87 -31.54 1.70
C VAL A 893 -10.54 -31.18 1.04
N GLY A 894 -9.52 -32.03 1.16
CA GLY A 894 -8.24 -31.82 0.50
C GLY A 894 -8.35 -31.89 -1.03
N GLU A 895 -9.17 -32.79 -1.57
CA GLU A 895 -9.47 -32.83 -3.01
C GLU A 895 -10.22 -31.59 -3.49
N LEU A 896 -11.18 -31.10 -2.70
CA LEU A 896 -11.84 -29.81 -2.97
C LEU A 896 -10.79 -28.68 -3.05
N CYS A 897 -9.82 -28.67 -2.14
CA CYS A 897 -8.71 -27.74 -2.18
C CYS A 897 -7.85 -27.93 -3.44
N ALA A 898 -7.59 -29.16 -3.89
CA ALA A 898 -6.78 -29.40 -5.10
C ALA A 898 -7.51 -29.01 -6.41
N VAL A 899 -8.77 -29.43 -6.57
CA VAL A 899 -9.50 -29.36 -7.86
C VAL A 899 -10.41 -28.13 -7.96
N GLY A 900 -10.82 -27.53 -6.83
CA GLY A 900 -11.81 -26.45 -6.77
C GLY A 900 -11.58 -25.28 -7.74
N ARG A 901 -10.32 -24.88 -7.97
CA ARG A 901 -9.94 -23.81 -8.92
C ARG A 901 -10.47 -24.06 -10.33
N LYS A 902 -10.36 -25.30 -10.81
CA LYS A 902 -10.84 -25.68 -12.16
C LYS A 902 -12.37 -25.60 -12.26
N ASN A 903 -13.06 -25.59 -11.12
CA ASN A 903 -14.51 -25.65 -11.03
C ASN A 903 -15.12 -24.30 -10.66
N GLY A 904 -14.29 -23.27 -10.48
CA GLY A 904 -14.71 -21.97 -9.96
C GLY A 904 -15.06 -21.99 -8.47
N ILE A 905 -14.65 -23.01 -7.73
CA ILE A 905 -14.91 -23.13 -6.28
C ILE A 905 -13.72 -22.60 -5.49
N SER A 906 -13.91 -21.46 -4.85
CA SER A 906 -12.95 -20.93 -3.87
C SER A 906 -13.26 -21.50 -2.50
N VAL A 907 -12.23 -21.63 -1.67
CA VAL A 907 -12.33 -22.31 -0.37
C VAL A 907 -11.83 -21.38 0.72
N LEU A 908 -12.62 -21.23 1.78
CA LEU A 908 -12.27 -20.53 3.00
C LEU A 908 -12.43 -21.47 4.18
N LEU A 909 -11.34 -21.82 4.83
CA LEU A 909 -11.36 -22.64 6.05
C LEU A 909 -11.15 -21.76 7.27
N LEU A 910 -12.00 -21.87 8.27
CA LEU A 910 -11.87 -21.20 9.56
C LEU A 910 -11.53 -22.25 10.62
N SER A 911 -10.45 -22.05 11.37
CA SER A 911 -10.02 -22.99 12.40
C SER A 911 -9.35 -22.27 13.57
N GLN A 912 -9.26 -22.93 14.73
CA GLN A 912 -8.58 -22.38 15.89
C GLN A 912 -7.08 -22.66 15.87
N ASP A 913 -6.69 -23.86 15.45
CA ASP A 913 -5.31 -24.33 15.41
C ASP A 913 -4.95 -24.93 14.05
N ILE A 914 -3.68 -24.79 13.70
CA ILE A 914 -3.16 -25.32 12.43
C ILE A 914 -2.76 -26.80 12.55
N ASP A 915 -2.50 -27.29 13.76
CA ASP A 915 -2.02 -28.66 14.00
C ASP A 915 -3.06 -29.69 13.57
N SER A 916 -4.33 -29.47 13.89
CA SER A 916 -5.45 -30.32 13.45
C SER A 916 -5.55 -30.45 11.93
N ILE A 917 -5.14 -29.42 11.18
CA ILE A 917 -5.07 -29.44 9.71
C ILE A 917 -3.79 -30.15 9.25
N CYS A 918 -2.66 -29.93 9.92
CA CYS A 918 -1.39 -30.56 9.56
C CYS A 918 -1.38 -32.08 9.79
N ASP A 919 -2.03 -32.54 10.86
CA ASP A 919 -1.98 -33.93 11.32
C ASP A 919 -3.01 -34.84 10.65
N CYS A 920 -3.92 -34.29 9.82
CA CYS A 920 -4.90 -35.10 9.11
C CYS A 920 -4.32 -35.80 7.87
N SER A 921 -4.98 -36.86 7.39
CA SER A 921 -4.54 -37.66 6.24
C SER A 921 -4.28 -36.84 4.96
N ALA A 922 -4.97 -35.70 4.81
CA ALA A 922 -4.87 -34.80 3.66
C ALA A 922 -4.17 -33.47 3.97
N GLY A 923 -3.52 -33.32 5.12
CA GLY A 923 -2.99 -32.03 5.59
C GLY A 923 -2.04 -31.36 4.60
N THR A 924 -1.11 -32.13 4.03
CA THR A 924 -0.20 -31.65 2.97
C THR A 924 -0.96 -31.15 1.75
N MET A 925 -1.97 -31.91 1.30
CA MET A 925 -2.78 -31.55 0.13
C MET A 925 -3.60 -30.27 0.39
N ILE A 926 -4.17 -30.11 1.58
CA ILE A 926 -4.88 -28.88 1.96
C ILE A 926 -3.92 -27.70 1.96
N LEU A 927 -2.83 -27.78 2.72
CA LEU A 927 -1.94 -26.66 2.98
C LEU A 927 -1.16 -26.21 1.76
N GLN A 928 -0.71 -27.12 0.88
CA GLN A 928 0.00 -26.76 -0.36
C GLN A 928 -0.90 -26.03 -1.36
N ASN A 929 -2.22 -26.21 -1.29
CA ASN A 929 -3.18 -25.55 -2.17
C ASN A 929 -3.73 -24.23 -1.58
N MET A 930 -3.40 -23.88 -0.34
CA MET A 930 -3.77 -22.58 0.24
C MET A 930 -2.91 -21.48 -0.36
N VAL A 931 -3.57 -20.46 -0.92
CA VAL A 931 -2.91 -19.26 -1.45
C VAL A 931 -2.63 -18.27 -0.32
N TYR A 932 -3.58 -18.15 0.60
CA TYR A 932 -3.49 -17.24 1.75
C TYR A 932 -3.56 -18.03 3.06
N ARG A 933 -2.70 -17.66 4.02
CA ARG A 933 -2.83 -18.07 5.42
C ARG A 933 -2.97 -16.81 6.27
N ILE A 934 -4.12 -16.63 6.90
CA ILE A 934 -4.45 -15.43 7.67
C ILE A 934 -4.50 -15.81 9.14
N THR A 935 -3.53 -15.34 9.90
CA THR A 935 -3.28 -15.76 11.28
C THR A 935 -3.58 -14.64 12.26
N GLY A 936 -4.55 -14.84 13.13
CA GLY A 936 -4.90 -13.90 14.20
C GLY A 936 -4.08 -14.14 15.46
N ARG A 937 -4.71 -13.89 16.62
CA ARG A 937 -4.15 -14.15 17.95
C ARG A 937 -3.79 -15.63 18.15
N LEU A 938 -2.61 -15.90 18.70
CA LEU A 938 -2.12 -17.24 19.06
C LEU A 938 -1.75 -17.33 20.55
N THR A 939 -1.70 -18.56 21.08
CA THR A 939 -1.08 -18.85 22.37
C THR A 939 0.44 -18.89 22.21
N SER A 940 1.18 -18.67 23.30
CA SER A 940 2.65 -18.82 23.29
C SER A 940 3.11 -20.22 22.87
N ASN A 941 2.33 -21.26 23.21
CA ASN A 941 2.66 -22.64 22.83
C ASN A 941 2.42 -22.89 21.34
N ALA A 942 1.36 -22.32 20.76
CA ALA A 942 1.02 -22.50 19.35
C ALA A 942 2.12 -21.98 18.42
N VAL A 943 2.88 -20.94 18.81
CA VAL A 943 3.99 -20.39 18.01
C VAL A 943 4.97 -21.48 17.55
N ASN A 944 5.28 -22.45 18.41
CA ASN A 944 6.21 -23.54 18.08
C ASN A 944 5.68 -24.42 16.95
N SER A 945 4.37 -24.64 16.87
CA SER A 945 3.74 -25.40 15.78
C SER A 945 3.94 -24.71 14.44
N TRP A 946 3.75 -23.38 14.38
CA TRP A 946 3.97 -22.60 13.16
C TRP A 946 5.43 -22.63 12.70
N VAL A 947 6.38 -22.49 13.63
CA VAL A 947 7.81 -22.55 13.30
C VAL A 947 8.19 -23.95 12.80
N LYS A 948 7.76 -25.01 13.49
CA LYS A 948 8.16 -26.40 13.16
C LYS A 948 7.45 -26.95 11.91
N ARG A 949 6.15 -26.73 11.78
CA ARG A 949 5.31 -27.33 10.72
C ARG A 949 5.35 -26.53 9.42
N LEU A 950 5.35 -25.21 9.52
CA LEU A 950 5.24 -24.31 8.36
C LEU A 950 6.54 -23.55 8.05
N GLY A 951 7.57 -23.68 8.90
CA GLY A 951 8.86 -23.01 8.68
C GLY A 951 8.81 -21.49 8.85
N TYR A 952 7.83 -20.97 9.59
CA TYR A 952 7.68 -19.52 9.78
C TYR A 952 8.86 -18.95 10.57
N PRO A 953 9.38 -17.76 10.21
CA PRO A 953 10.39 -17.07 11.01
C PRO A 953 9.85 -16.74 12.40
N SER A 954 10.56 -17.16 13.44
CA SER A 954 10.13 -17.00 14.84
C SER A 954 9.90 -15.54 15.21
N GLU A 955 10.75 -14.62 14.72
CA GLU A 955 10.60 -13.17 14.99
C GLU A 955 9.32 -12.53 14.43
N ILE A 956 8.70 -13.14 13.41
CA ILE A 956 7.44 -12.65 12.82
C ILE A 956 6.25 -13.22 13.57
N ILE A 957 6.18 -14.55 13.68
CA ILE A 957 4.99 -15.24 14.23
C ILE A 957 4.86 -15.09 15.75
N ALA A 958 5.96 -14.87 16.48
CA ALA A 958 5.90 -14.68 17.94
C ALA A 958 5.08 -13.43 18.34
N GLN A 959 4.96 -12.44 17.45
CA GLN A 959 4.17 -11.23 17.73
C GLN A 959 2.68 -11.56 17.88
N ASN A 960 2.17 -12.56 17.15
CA ASN A 960 0.79 -13.04 17.24
C ASN A 960 0.45 -13.59 18.64
N ALA A 961 1.46 -13.98 19.42
CA ALA A 961 1.36 -14.44 20.82
C ALA A 961 1.56 -13.33 21.88
N THR A 962 1.74 -12.07 21.48
CA THR A 962 1.80 -10.90 22.38
C THR A 962 0.49 -10.11 22.48
N GLU A 963 0.28 -9.35 23.55
CA GLU A 963 -0.92 -8.51 23.73
C GLU A 963 -1.20 -7.55 22.56
N ALA A 964 -0.21 -7.24 21.74
CA ALA A 964 -0.37 -6.42 20.53
C ALA A 964 -1.36 -7.01 19.52
N PHE A 965 -1.61 -8.32 19.55
CA PHE A 965 -2.57 -9.00 18.69
C PHE A 965 -3.97 -9.18 19.30
N LEU A 966 -4.20 -8.69 20.51
CA LEU A 966 -5.55 -8.64 21.07
C LEU A 966 -6.44 -7.70 20.23
N PRO A 967 -7.72 -8.04 19.99
CA PRO A 967 -8.67 -7.12 19.38
C PRO A 967 -8.76 -5.81 20.17
N LYS A 968 -8.81 -4.68 19.46
CA LYS A 968 -8.91 -3.36 20.09
C LYS A 968 -10.36 -2.89 20.05
N ALA A 969 -11.05 -3.01 21.19
CA ALA A 969 -12.45 -2.62 21.33
C ALA A 969 -12.71 -1.13 21.03
N THR A 970 -11.81 -0.24 21.46
CA THR A 970 -11.91 1.22 21.25
C THR A 970 -11.88 1.61 19.77
N GLU A 971 -11.04 0.94 18.98
CA GLU A 971 -10.88 1.14 17.54
C GLU A 971 -11.82 0.24 16.70
N LEU A 972 -12.53 -0.71 17.32
CA LEU A 972 -13.28 -1.79 16.67
C LEU A 972 -12.45 -2.48 15.58
N CYS A 973 -11.28 -3.01 15.94
CA CYS A 973 -10.43 -3.71 14.99
C CYS A 973 -9.79 -4.98 15.57
N SER A 974 -9.41 -5.89 14.67
CA SER A 974 -8.69 -7.13 14.98
C SER A 974 -7.36 -7.17 14.21
N ASN A 975 -6.33 -7.81 14.77
CA ASN A 975 -5.00 -7.85 14.17
C ASN A 975 -4.74 -9.19 13.49
N TRP A 976 -4.11 -9.16 12.31
CA TRP A 976 -3.92 -10.31 11.44
C TRP A 976 -2.54 -10.30 10.79
N LEU A 977 -1.90 -11.47 10.75
CA LEU A 977 -0.72 -11.75 9.95
C LEU A 977 -1.16 -12.50 8.69
N ILE A 978 -1.06 -11.87 7.53
CA ILE A 978 -1.37 -12.49 6.23
C ILE A 978 -0.08 -13.06 5.65
N GLU A 979 -0.13 -14.30 5.17
CA GLU A 979 0.94 -14.93 4.39
C GLU A 979 0.44 -15.28 2.99
N LYS A 980 1.26 -14.97 1.97
CA LYS A 980 1.05 -15.31 0.56
C LYS A 980 2.39 -15.60 -0.10
N GLY A 981 2.58 -16.82 -0.59
CA GLY A 981 3.81 -17.23 -1.28
C GLY A 981 5.07 -17.10 -0.42
N GLY A 982 4.95 -17.35 0.89
CA GLY A 982 6.00 -17.22 1.88
C GLY A 982 6.14 -15.81 2.47
N ARG A 983 5.68 -14.75 1.79
CA ARG A 983 5.80 -13.37 2.29
C ARG A 983 4.71 -13.03 3.30
N PHE A 984 4.99 -12.06 4.17
CA PHE A 984 4.17 -11.74 5.35
C PHE A 984 3.72 -10.28 5.39
N TRP A 985 2.49 -10.05 5.83
CA TRP A 985 1.94 -8.71 6.06
C TRP A 985 1.30 -8.62 7.44
N GLN A 986 1.72 -7.65 8.22
CA GLN A 986 1.08 -7.31 9.49
C GLN A 986 -0.01 -6.27 9.26
N THR A 987 -1.24 -6.65 9.59
CA THR A 987 -2.43 -5.91 9.21
C THR A 987 -3.46 -5.87 10.34
N GLN A 988 -4.41 -4.97 10.17
CA GLN A 988 -5.57 -4.81 11.02
C GLN A 988 -6.81 -4.86 10.14
N PHE A 989 -7.84 -5.56 10.59
CA PHE A 989 -9.13 -5.60 9.93
C PHE A 989 -10.13 -4.73 10.70
N TYR A 990 -10.72 -3.76 10.00
CA TYR A 990 -11.71 -2.83 10.53
C TYR A 990 -13.08 -3.18 9.94
N PRO A 991 -13.91 -4.01 10.61
CA PRO A 991 -15.23 -4.34 10.11
C PRO A 991 -16.14 -3.12 10.06
N GLY A 992 -17.11 -3.14 9.13
CA GLY A 992 -18.30 -2.30 9.24
C GLY A 992 -19.03 -2.59 10.55
N GLU A 993 -19.51 -1.56 11.23
CA GLU A 993 -20.17 -1.67 12.53
C GLU A 993 -21.37 -2.63 12.49
N MET A 994 -22.19 -2.57 11.43
CA MET A 994 -23.34 -3.46 11.25
C MET A 994 -22.92 -4.89 10.90
N VAL A 995 -21.78 -5.06 10.22
CA VAL A 995 -21.20 -6.38 9.96
C VAL A 995 -20.83 -7.04 11.28
N LEU A 996 -20.12 -6.31 12.16
CA LEU A 996 -19.76 -6.77 13.50
C LEU A 996 -21.01 -7.13 14.32
N ALA A 997 -22.02 -6.26 14.35
CA ALA A 997 -23.26 -6.50 15.09
C ALA A 997 -24.11 -7.68 14.53
N SER A 998 -24.01 -7.98 13.24
CA SER A 998 -24.75 -9.08 12.59
C SER A 998 -24.26 -10.47 13.03
N VAL A 999 -22.97 -10.59 13.34
CA VAL A 999 -22.31 -11.84 13.76
C VAL A 999 -22.06 -11.93 15.27
N ALA A 1000 -22.45 -10.92 16.03
CA ALA A 1000 -22.43 -10.97 17.49
C ALA A 1000 -23.33 -12.11 17.98
N ASN A 1001 -22.75 -13.06 18.74
CA ASN A 1001 -23.36 -14.35 19.05
C ASN A 1001 -23.23 -14.77 20.53
N ASN A 1002 -22.56 -14.00 21.39
CA ASN A 1002 -22.55 -14.31 22.82
C ASN A 1002 -23.98 -14.23 23.37
N GLN A 1003 -24.31 -15.03 24.39
CA GLN A 1003 -25.69 -15.13 24.90
C GLN A 1003 -26.29 -13.78 25.29
N THR A 1004 -25.49 -12.90 25.90
CA THR A 1004 -25.88 -11.52 26.25
C THR A 1004 -26.16 -10.66 25.01
N GLU A 1005 -25.39 -10.82 23.94
CA GLU A 1005 -25.56 -10.15 22.65
C GLU A 1005 -26.83 -10.64 21.94
N LEU A 1006 -27.07 -11.96 21.92
CA LEU A 1006 -28.27 -12.57 21.35
C LEU A 1006 -29.53 -12.02 22.04
N MET A 1007 -29.55 -12.01 23.37
CA MET A 1007 -30.69 -11.49 24.13
C MET A 1007 -30.89 -9.99 23.92
N ALA A 1008 -29.80 -9.20 23.88
CA ALA A 1008 -29.87 -7.77 23.62
C ALA A 1008 -30.42 -7.46 22.23
N ARG A 1009 -29.92 -8.14 21.20
CA ARG A 1009 -30.41 -8.00 19.83
C ARG A 1009 -31.87 -8.43 19.72
N ALA A 1010 -32.26 -9.55 20.32
CA ALA A 1010 -33.63 -10.02 20.31
C ALA A 1010 -34.60 -8.99 20.93
N ARG A 1011 -34.22 -8.37 22.06
CA ARG A 1011 -35.01 -7.28 22.68
C ARG A 1011 -35.21 -6.09 21.76
N VAL A 1012 -34.18 -5.68 21.01
CA VAL A 1012 -34.27 -4.56 20.07
C VAL A 1012 -35.08 -4.96 18.83
N MET A 1013 -34.83 -6.14 18.26
CA MET A 1013 -35.54 -6.67 17.10
C MET A 1013 -37.05 -6.79 17.35
N ALA A 1014 -37.46 -7.18 18.56
CA ALA A 1014 -38.87 -7.28 18.94
C ALA A 1014 -39.62 -5.93 18.94
N GLN A 1015 -38.92 -4.80 18.92
CA GLN A 1015 -39.52 -3.46 18.91
C GLN A 1015 -39.92 -3.00 17.50
N TYR A 1016 -39.54 -3.75 16.46
CA TYR A 1016 -39.77 -3.40 15.07
C TYR A 1016 -40.66 -4.43 14.38
N PRO A 1017 -41.45 -4.03 13.37
CA PRO A 1017 -42.23 -4.97 12.57
C PRO A 1017 -41.33 -6.01 11.89
N ASP A 1018 -41.82 -7.24 11.77
CA ASP A 1018 -41.12 -8.34 11.09
C ASP A 1018 -41.16 -8.20 9.55
N THR A 1019 -40.66 -7.06 9.06
CA THR A 1019 -40.49 -6.73 7.65
C THR A 1019 -39.01 -6.53 7.40
N LEU A 1020 -38.55 -6.69 6.15
CA LEU A 1020 -37.15 -6.45 5.79
C LEU A 1020 -36.67 -5.07 6.29
N LYS A 1021 -37.47 -4.03 6.05
CA LYS A 1021 -37.18 -2.67 6.53
C LYS A 1021 -37.10 -2.60 8.07
N GLY A 1022 -38.05 -3.22 8.77
CA GLY A 1022 -38.07 -3.27 10.23
C GLY A 1022 -36.85 -3.98 10.82
N ARG A 1023 -36.48 -5.15 10.28
CA ARG A 1023 -35.27 -5.90 10.68
C ARG A 1023 -33.99 -5.08 10.48
N LEU A 1024 -33.87 -4.37 9.36
CA LEU A 1024 -32.71 -3.52 9.08
C LEU A 1024 -32.65 -2.29 9.99
N LEU A 1025 -33.79 -1.67 10.32
CA LEU A 1025 -33.86 -0.56 11.29
C LEU A 1025 -33.52 -1.02 12.70
N ALA A 1026 -34.03 -2.18 13.12
CA ALA A 1026 -33.68 -2.80 14.39
C ALA A 1026 -32.18 -3.11 14.47
N LEU A 1027 -31.60 -3.69 13.41
CA LEU A 1027 -30.17 -3.96 13.34
C LEU A 1027 -29.35 -2.67 13.46
N LYS A 1028 -29.78 -1.59 12.80
CA LYS A 1028 -29.14 -0.27 12.92
C LYS A 1028 -29.17 0.25 14.36
N GLN A 1029 -30.32 0.19 15.03
CA GLN A 1029 -30.43 0.62 16.43
C GLN A 1029 -29.54 -0.25 17.33
N PHE A 1030 -29.63 -1.57 17.22
CA PHE A 1030 -28.81 -2.50 17.99
C PHE A 1030 -27.32 -2.23 17.77
N THR A 1031 -26.90 -2.00 16.53
CA THR A 1031 -25.51 -1.67 16.19
C THR A 1031 -25.03 -0.42 16.93
N SER A 1032 -25.82 0.64 16.97
CA SER A 1032 -25.46 1.88 17.66
C SER A 1032 -25.27 1.65 19.16
N GLU A 1033 -26.22 0.98 19.81
CA GLU A 1033 -26.16 0.68 21.25
C GLU A 1033 -25.02 -0.31 21.57
N TYR A 1034 -24.80 -1.31 20.71
CA TYR A 1034 -23.77 -2.34 20.85
C TYR A 1034 -22.35 -1.77 20.71
N VAL A 1035 -22.10 -0.96 19.67
CA VAL A 1035 -20.80 -0.31 19.45
C VAL A 1035 -20.45 0.61 20.60
N GLN A 1036 -21.41 1.40 21.08
CA GLN A 1036 -21.21 2.26 22.23
C GLN A 1036 -20.84 1.43 23.47
N ALA A 1037 -21.58 0.35 23.73
CA ALA A 1037 -21.30 -0.53 24.86
C ALA A 1037 -19.92 -1.20 24.78
N ILE A 1038 -19.48 -1.66 23.60
CA ILE A 1038 -18.14 -2.24 23.42
C ILE A 1038 -17.04 -1.20 23.67
N LYS A 1039 -17.18 0.00 23.11
CA LYS A 1039 -16.15 1.05 23.23
C LYS A 1039 -16.03 1.60 24.66
N GLU A 1040 -17.16 1.72 25.36
CA GLU A 1040 -17.23 2.27 26.73
C GLU A 1040 -17.12 1.20 27.82
N GLY A 1041 -17.14 -0.09 27.46
CA GLY A 1041 -17.14 -1.20 28.42
C GLY A 1041 -18.44 -1.32 29.22
N HIS A 1042 -19.56 -0.81 28.69
CA HIS A 1042 -20.86 -0.87 29.34
C HIS A 1042 -21.52 -2.26 29.24
N SER A 1043 -22.40 -2.56 30.21
CA SER A 1043 -23.15 -3.82 30.21
C SER A 1043 -24.19 -3.89 29.10
N LEU A 1044 -24.14 -4.96 28.30
CA LEU A 1044 -25.11 -5.28 27.25
C LEU A 1044 -26.52 -5.59 27.80
N ALA A 1045 -26.65 -5.81 29.10
CA ALA A 1045 -27.92 -6.16 29.74
C ALA A 1045 -28.98 -5.05 29.67
N ASN A 1046 -28.58 -3.79 29.44
CA ASN A 1046 -29.47 -2.63 29.42
C ASN A 1046 -29.95 -2.24 28.01
N ILE A 1047 -29.31 -2.78 26.97
CA ILE A 1047 -29.66 -2.56 25.57
C ILE A 1047 -31.09 -3.05 25.31
N GLY A 1048 -31.90 -2.19 24.69
CA GLY A 1048 -33.31 -2.44 24.38
C GLY A 1048 -34.28 -2.45 25.57
N LYS A 1049 -33.89 -2.03 26.78
CA LYS A 1049 -34.81 -1.95 27.95
C LYS A 1049 -35.48 -0.57 28.14
N ASN A 1050 -34.87 0.51 27.68
CA ASN A 1050 -35.31 1.89 27.97
C ASN A 1050 -36.37 2.47 27.03
N SER A 1051 -36.81 1.73 26.00
CA SER A 1051 -37.78 2.21 25.00
C SER A 1051 -39.25 1.90 25.36
N ILE A 1052 -39.51 1.11 26.40
CA ILE A 1052 -40.89 0.74 26.80
C ILE A 1052 -41.56 1.88 27.60
N SER A 1053 -40.81 2.82 28.17
CA SER A 1053 -41.37 3.94 28.97
C SER A 1053 -41.75 5.19 28.17
N ASN A 1054 -41.28 5.35 26.92
CA ASN A 1054 -41.50 6.59 26.13
C ASN A 1054 -42.62 6.49 25.09
N ILE A 1055 -43.24 5.33 24.90
CA ILE A 1055 -44.32 5.14 23.91
C ILE A 1055 -45.70 5.57 24.46
N GLN A 1056 -45.85 5.75 25.79
CA GLN A 1056 -47.10 6.25 26.37
C GLN A 1056 -47.28 7.78 26.34
N HIS A 1057 -46.30 8.57 25.88
CA HIS A 1057 -46.36 10.05 25.99
C HIS A 1057 -46.23 10.87 24.69
N LYS A 1058 -46.32 10.27 23.50
CA LYS A 1058 -46.44 11.06 22.26
C LYS A 1058 -47.62 10.61 21.40
N GLN A 1059 -48.81 11.09 21.79
CA GLN A 1059 -49.89 11.32 20.83
C GLN A 1059 -49.46 12.43 19.85
N HIS A 1060 -49.87 12.24 18.59
CA HIS A 1060 -49.73 13.06 17.36
C HIS A 1060 -49.32 14.54 17.48
N PRO A 1061 -48.52 15.03 16.51
CA PRO A 1061 -49.14 15.76 15.40
C PRO A 1061 -48.60 15.40 13.99
N THR A 1062 -49.58 15.17 13.11
CA THR A 1062 -49.70 15.63 11.71
C THR A 1062 -48.45 15.86 10.84
N LEU A 1063 -48.44 15.09 9.74
CA LEU A 1063 -47.77 15.31 8.47
C LEU A 1063 -47.84 16.76 7.96
N ILE A 1064 -46.69 17.33 7.56
CA ILE A 1064 -46.57 18.21 6.38
C ILE A 1064 -45.28 17.83 5.65
N ALA A 1065 -45.42 17.71 4.32
CA ALA A 1065 -44.41 17.31 3.36
C ALA A 1065 -43.30 18.36 3.13
N SER A 1066 -42.06 17.88 2.99
CA SER A 1066 -41.01 18.38 2.08
C SER A 1066 -39.85 17.39 2.06
#